data_AF-A2DM38-F1
#
_entry.id   AF-A2DM38-F1
#
_cell.length_a   1.000
_cell.length_b   1.000
_cell.length_c   1.000
_cell.angle_alpha   90.00
_cell.angle_beta   90.00
_cell.angle_gamma   90.00
#
_symmetry.space_group_name_H-M   'P 1'
#
loop_
_entity.id
_entity.type
_entity.pdbx_description
1 polymer ?
#
loop_
_entity_poly.entity_id
_entity_poly.type
_entity_poly.pdbx_seq_one_letter_code
_entity_poly.pdbx_strand_id
1 'polypeptide(L)'
;MLKDVLEDFLIAKIENSSDQFTLMDSMAYGNISVTAVTTAVSMVYIFVTSPLVEVPVSCRIETKRQGIIKLRISCDISAIAIFYKDKTFEIFPISHIVERAHPMNLYEINESISFSNRQINISDDIPPPKRCYYQSPANATSTLVNAFWWDLESNGIFLIVVDSVGIKIWRVKEKVDLVINCEYEGIVICAIKLNKTTAIIYGFNSKNECSTLSIILDDVRLSVKARKLALTKQIKSTFLLQASGYNETKWEFAILQKDLYLFDKEGHVILDIPVSVGAHAQPNSFAVTKHFIFYSNGGRIIANFFKNLDNAKTAFLFGISSIAVLDYNSDKIACLAVGQLTTLQMKDEASNIFRNLAESKRWNEAFELCGAFDLSFPHICSSMAFDAIQEGKYHEALSLYKQGNCDFTEIVHRFLPLGKERYALHVTLEALIDQSALATVPKSVMKDVMESLFRRLQVKWSIFPSFKILSNRIKSDNRVLPLPSDLRSSKYYNAVLEDKSNIPGALLYRYHTYSFNENLAFKYISNADKIDLEYPPYDASPQFKALVHQLYNSKNTKIKNYKIKNAVKIIDEANYLTANELVINDTPVSTDVPFFDFEIFDGILFALNKDFQLMHGSALDTHILQMAAYPPSFALFSSSNKLGLVAVNGTFTLIDKNGLLKIYQGDFIDLALTDKLTIGLSSEGTAYLLLEDETFTPLHSEHFVKAICASNDTYYLFYSPNLCIQSSDTKTTTIQLDFNVEFTKTTNTKAFAAGEGVLMIIEGENYKFINYPQRIGTILNISQVSDEGVVLIGSASDPIEVLFEEIKSEIQPDFDKLSLISTHYKQEDIIPMFKATQFLPFLQILFGDWQNLKLPEDPKFLIANLNKFDENKAASLIHALLAAKVPLDDKIISSKAARKLLLWNPDDIKSLTPEQVKLLIPRRRTKKYEGIDSVTIKLLQNSTDCVVIPSHYVVDSTRVSTFSCGHVMLPDELELSTKNLCEFCKENGLDEIAKFSETQYALPLIHAQCPRCLQRNLQRKVGEQK
;
A
#
# COMPACT_ATOMS: atom_id res chain seq x y z
N MET A 1 6.05 -17.66 -18.54
CA MET A 1 4.60 -17.97 -18.52
C MET A 1 4.24 -19.36 -18.02
N LEU A 2 4.35 -20.45 -18.79
CA LEU A 2 3.69 -21.71 -18.41
C LEU A 2 4.28 -22.38 -17.15
N LYS A 3 5.59 -22.19 -16.90
CA LYS A 3 6.25 -22.52 -15.62
C LYS A 3 5.78 -21.63 -14.45
N ASP A 4 5.30 -20.43 -14.75
CA ASP A 4 4.74 -19.51 -13.75
C ASP A 4 3.25 -19.84 -13.47
N VAL A 5 2.62 -20.64 -14.33
CA VAL A 5 1.18 -21.00 -14.28
C VAL A 5 0.95 -22.42 -13.80
N LEU A 6 1.77 -23.37 -14.24
CA LEU A 6 1.71 -24.77 -13.84
C LEU A 6 2.85 -25.10 -12.89
N GLU A 7 2.52 -25.90 -11.89
CA GLU A 7 3.47 -26.48 -10.96
C GLU A 7 3.63 -27.98 -11.23
N ASP A 8 4.87 -28.46 -11.19
CA ASP A 8 5.21 -29.85 -11.40
C ASP A 8 5.72 -30.52 -10.13
N PHE A 9 5.06 -31.61 -9.74
CA PHE A 9 5.42 -32.39 -8.57
C PHE A 9 5.82 -33.80 -8.98
N LEU A 10 7.08 -34.17 -8.74
CA LEU A 10 7.55 -35.53 -8.91
C LEU A 10 6.97 -36.39 -7.77
N ILE A 11 6.03 -37.27 -8.07
CA ILE A 11 5.43 -38.18 -7.09
C ILE A 11 6.34 -39.39 -6.86
N ALA A 12 6.86 -39.97 -7.94
CA ALA A 12 7.69 -41.17 -7.84
C ALA A 12 8.67 -41.26 -9.02
N LYS A 13 9.87 -41.79 -8.72
CA LYS A 13 10.89 -42.12 -9.70
C LYS A 13 11.51 -43.48 -9.34
N ILE A 14 11.51 -44.39 -10.30
CA ILE A 14 12.19 -45.68 -10.19
C ILE A 14 13.63 -45.48 -10.67
N GLU A 15 14.61 -45.70 -9.79
CA GLU A 15 16.03 -45.53 -10.10
C GLU A 15 16.64 -46.75 -10.83
N ASN A 16 15.97 -47.91 -10.83
CA ASN A 16 16.44 -49.14 -11.47
C ASN A 16 15.77 -49.41 -12.82
N SER A 17 16.59 -49.61 -13.86
CA SER A 17 16.23 -49.48 -15.29
C SER A 17 15.44 -50.63 -15.94
N SER A 18 14.92 -51.61 -15.20
CA SER A 18 14.13 -52.72 -15.78
C SER A 18 12.62 -52.58 -15.61
N ASP A 19 12.16 -51.91 -14.55
CA ASP A 19 10.74 -51.85 -14.20
C ASP A 19 10.13 -50.54 -14.71
N GLN A 20 9.57 -50.61 -15.92
CA GLN A 20 8.84 -49.48 -16.50
C GLN A 20 7.40 -49.48 -16.01
N PHE A 21 6.88 -48.30 -15.66
CA PHE A 21 5.45 -48.13 -15.49
C PHE A 21 4.73 -48.27 -16.83
N THR A 22 3.62 -49.00 -16.83
CA THR A 22 2.94 -49.45 -18.06
C THR A 22 1.49 -48.98 -18.14
N LEU A 23 0.75 -49.05 -17.03
CA LEU A 23 -0.62 -48.56 -16.92
C LEU A 23 -0.70 -47.56 -15.78
N MET A 24 -1.63 -46.62 -15.90
CA MET A 24 -1.96 -45.66 -14.86
C MET A 24 -3.47 -45.47 -14.81
N ASP A 25 -3.99 -45.31 -13.60
CA ASP A 25 -5.29 -44.71 -13.35
C ASP A 25 -5.17 -43.72 -12.20
N SER A 26 -6.07 -42.74 -12.17
CA SER A 26 -5.94 -41.58 -11.29
C SER A 26 -7.31 -41.02 -10.99
N MET A 27 -7.56 -40.68 -9.73
CA MET A 27 -8.81 -40.09 -9.26
C MET A 27 -8.51 -39.10 -8.14
N ALA A 28 -9.20 -37.96 -8.13
CA ALA A 28 -9.20 -37.03 -7.02
C ALA A 28 -10.59 -36.95 -6.36
N TYR A 29 -10.60 -36.81 -5.04
CA TYR A 29 -11.79 -36.55 -4.24
C TYR A 29 -11.47 -35.48 -3.20
N GLY A 30 -12.07 -34.30 -3.34
CA GLY A 30 -11.69 -33.12 -2.57
C GLY A 30 -10.20 -32.81 -2.74
N ASN A 31 -9.49 -32.66 -1.61
CA ASN A 31 -8.05 -32.35 -1.59
C ASN A 31 -7.14 -33.59 -1.66
N ILE A 32 -7.69 -34.78 -1.87
CA ILE A 32 -6.93 -36.03 -1.93
C ILE A 32 -6.88 -36.53 -3.36
N SER A 33 -5.69 -36.87 -3.86
CA SER A 33 -5.51 -37.55 -5.14
C SER A 33 -4.88 -38.92 -4.97
N VAL A 34 -5.50 -39.94 -5.56
CA VAL A 34 -4.98 -41.30 -5.61
C VAL A 34 -4.56 -41.61 -7.04
N THR A 35 -3.33 -42.06 -7.21
CA THR A 35 -2.80 -42.54 -8.49
C THR A 35 -2.31 -43.97 -8.33
N ALA A 36 -2.78 -44.85 -9.19
CA ALA A 36 -2.36 -46.24 -9.23
C ALA A 36 -1.61 -46.51 -10.53
N VAL A 37 -0.43 -47.13 -10.42
CA VAL A 37 0.41 -47.47 -11.57
C VAL A 37 0.86 -48.92 -11.52
N THR A 38 0.98 -49.56 -12.68
CA THR A 38 1.50 -50.92 -12.78
C THR A 38 2.92 -50.95 -13.33
N THR A 39 3.77 -51.83 -12.83
CA THR A 39 5.03 -52.19 -13.49
C THR A 39 4.84 -53.38 -14.43
N ALA A 40 5.80 -53.59 -15.34
CA ALA A 40 5.84 -54.78 -16.20
C ALA A 40 5.80 -56.11 -15.41
N VAL A 41 6.18 -56.11 -14.13
CA VAL A 41 6.25 -57.27 -13.22
C VAL A 41 4.92 -57.52 -12.48
N SER A 42 3.80 -56.93 -12.90
CA SER A 42 2.46 -57.11 -12.32
C SER A 42 2.31 -56.65 -10.85
N MET A 43 3.14 -55.69 -10.43
CA MET A 43 2.96 -54.97 -9.16
C MET A 43 2.11 -53.73 -9.40
N VAL A 44 1.18 -53.43 -8.47
CA VAL A 44 0.42 -52.17 -8.47
C VAL A 44 0.94 -51.29 -7.35
N TYR A 45 1.43 -50.10 -7.69
CA TYR A 45 1.79 -49.07 -6.74
C TYR A 45 0.64 -48.07 -6.66
N ILE A 46 0.19 -47.79 -5.44
CA ILE A 46 -0.81 -46.76 -5.16
C ILE A 46 -0.09 -45.63 -4.45
N PHE A 47 -0.25 -44.42 -4.98
CA PHE A 47 0.25 -43.18 -4.40
C PHE A 47 -0.95 -42.34 -4.00
N VAL A 48 -1.01 -41.95 -2.73
CA VAL A 48 -2.00 -41.02 -2.19
C VAL A 48 -1.30 -39.72 -1.85
N THR A 49 -1.78 -38.64 -2.44
CA THR A 49 -1.25 -37.29 -2.24
C THR A 49 -2.32 -36.41 -1.61
N SER A 50 -1.89 -35.56 -0.67
CA SER A 50 -2.74 -34.60 0.04
C SER A 50 -1.90 -33.37 0.39
N PRO A 51 -2.46 -32.15 0.37
CA PRO A 51 -1.77 -30.96 0.85
C PRO A 51 -1.43 -31.02 2.36
N LEU A 52 -1.99 -31.95 3.12
CA LEU A 52 -1.64 -32.15 4.53
C LEU A 52 -0.40 -33.03 4.76
N VAL A 53 0.13 -33.68 3.73
CA VAL A 53 1.28 -34.59 3.85
C VAL A 53 2.35 -34.20 2.85
N GLU A 54 3.53 -33.81 3.34
CA GLU A 54 4.66 -33.39 2.50
C GLU A 54 5.14 -34.50 1.56
N VAL A 55 5.02 -35.76 1.96
CA VAL A 55 5.46 -36.93 1.17
C VAL A 55 4.25 -37.79 0.79
N PRO A 56 4.07 -38.15 -0.48
CA PRO A 56 3.00 -39.05 -0.90
C PRO A 56 3.02 -40.36 -0.10
N VAL A 57 1.87 -40.77 0.43
CA VAL A 57 1.72 -42.10 1.04
C VAL A 57 1.71 -43.11 -0.09
N SER A 58 2.65 -44.04 -0.08
CA SER A 58 2.73 -45.10 -1.10
C SER A 58 2.40 -46.46 -0.51
N CYS A 59 1.72 -47.28 -1.29
CA CYS A 59 1.41 -48.66 -0.97
C CYS A 59 1.70 -49.55 -2.18
N ARG A 60 2.24 -50.74 -1.93
CA ARG A 60 2.45 -51.78 -2.95
C ARG A 60 1.43 -52.88 -2.77
N ILE A 61 0.68 -53.18 -3.82
CA ILE A 61 -0.17 -54.36 -3.92
C ILE A 61 0.56 -55.40 -4.78
N GLU A 62 0.92 -56.52 -4.15
CA GLU A 62 1.39 -57.69 -4.86
C GLU A 62 0.21 -58.52 -5.35
N THR A 63 0.02 -58.54 -6.67
CA THR A 63 -1.00 -59.38 -7.28
C THR A 63 -0.43 -60.79 -7.50
N LYS A 64 -1.20 -61.82 -7.16
CA LYS A 64 -0.80 -63.22 -7.43
C LYS A 64 -0.91 -63.59 -8.93
N ARG A 65 -1.42 -62.68 -9.76
CA ARG A 65 -1.81 -62.92 -11.16
C ARG A 65 -1.03 -62.00 -12.08
N GLN A 66 -0.46 -62.57 -13.13
CA GLN A 66 0.26 -61.79 -14.13
C GLN A 66 -0.68 -61.23 -15.20
N GLY A 67 -0.25 -60.16 -15.86
CA GLY A 67 -0.93 -59.63 -17.03
C GLY A 67 -2.11 -58.73 -16.69
N ILE A 68 -1.85 -57.69 -15.88
CA ILE A 68 -2.81 -56.59 -15.66
C ILE A 68 -3.01 -55.86 -16.99
N ILE A 69 -4.26 -55.62 -17.36
CA ILE A 69 -4.66 -54.92 -18.60
C ILE A 69 -5.31 -53.57 -18.35
N LYS A 70 -5.86 -53.35 -17.15
CA LYS A 70 -6.52 -52.10 -16.78
C LYS A 70 -6.54 -51.94 -15.25
N LEU A 71 -6.42 -50.69 -14.80
CA LEU A 71 -6.70 -50.27 -13.43
C LEU A 71 -7.87 -49.29 -13.42
N ARG A 72 -8.72 -49.34 -12.40
CA ARG A 72 -9.77 -48.35 -12.15
C ARG A 72 -9.94 -48.02 -10.69
N ILE A 73 -9.62 -46.79 -10.29
CA ILE A 73 -9.87 -46.27 -8.94
C ILE A 73 -11.32 -45.80 -8.86
N SER A 74 -12.01 -46.09 -7.75
CA SER A 74 -13.39 -45.68 -7.53
C SER A 74 -13.53 -44.17 -7.37
N CYS A 75 -14.69 -43.63 -7.75
CA CYS A 75 -14.96 -42.19 -7.72
C CYS A 75 -14.86 -41.58 -6.30
N ASP A 76 -15.20 -42.37 -5.29
CA ASP A 76 -15.09 -42.06 -3.86
C ASP A 76 -13.71 -42.44 -3.28
N ILE A 77 -12.74 -42.80 -4.12
CA ILE A 77 -11.38 -43.22 -3.79
C ILE A 77 -11.28 -44.34 -2.73
N SER A 78 -12.35 -45.11 -2.51
CA SER A 78 -12.41 -46.17 -1.50
C SER A 78 -11.85 -47.52 -1.98
N ALA A 79 -11.79 -47.74 -3.29
CA ALA A 79 -11.37 -49.02 -3.87
C ALA A 79 -10.63 -48.87 -5.21
N ILE A 80 -9.89 -49.92 -5.58
CA ILE A 80 -9.30 -50.09 -6.91
C ILE A 80 -9.73 -51.43 -7.52
N ALA A 81 -10.20 -51.40 -8.77
CA ALA A 81 -10.44 -52.57 -9.59
C ALA A 81 -9.23 -52.85 -10.49
N ILE A 82 -8.69 -54.07 -10.39
CA ILE A 82 -7.57 -54.56 -11.20
C ILE A 82 -8.11 -55.60 -12.17
N PHE A 83 -7.95 -55.36 -13.48
CA PHE A 83 -8.41 -56.25 -14.54
C PHE A 83 -7.25 -57.02 -15.14
N TYR A 84 -7.45 -58.32 -15.39
CA TYR A 84 -6.42 -59.24 -15.85
C TYR A 84 -6.70 -59.80 -17.24
N LYS A 85 -5.66 -60.23 -17.96
CA LYS A 85 -5.75 -60.91 -19.28
C LYS A 85 -6.62 -62.17 -19.25
N ASP A 86 -6.70 -62.86 -18.11
CA ASP A 86 -7.52 -64.07 -17.92
C ASP A 86 -9.02 -63.79 -17.77
N LYS A 87 -9.42 -62.55 -18.00
CA LYS A 87 -10.81 -62.06 -17.97
C LYS A 87 -11.47 -62.06 -16.60
N THR A 88 -10.65 -61.91 -15.56
CA THR A 88 -11.09 -61.66 -14.20
C THR A 88 -10.77 -60.25 -13.76
N PHE A 89 -11.44 -59.81 -12.69
CA PHE A 89 -11.05 -58.60 -11.98
C PHE A 89 -11.13 -58.81 -10.47
N GLU A 90 -10.29 -58.07 -9.75
CA GLU A 90 -10.25 -58.04 -8.29
C GLU A 90 -10.50 -56.61 -7.82
N ILE A 91 -11.32 -56.45 -6.78
CA ILE A 91 -11.55 -55.17 -6.12
C ILE A 91 -10.79 -55.18 -4.80
N PHE A 92 -9.87 -54.23 -4.64
CA PHE A 92 -9.10 -54.01 -3.42
C PHE A 92 -9.59 -52.74 -2.72
N PRO A 93 -9.96 -52.81 -1.43
CA PRO A 93 -10.24 -51.61 -0.65
C PRO A 93 -8.94 -50.84 -0.39
N ILE A 94 -8.96 -49.53 -0.58
CA ILE A 94 -7.82 -48.63 -0.34
C ILE A 94 -8.15 -47.53 0.67
N SER A 95 -9.36 -47.55 1.25
CA SER A 95 -9.83 -46.62 2.29
C SER A 95 -8.81 -46.40 3.41
N HIS A 96 -8.22 -47.47 3.96
CA HIS A 96 -7.22 -47.37 5.03
C HIS A 96 -5.93 -46.63 4.63
N ILE A 97 -5.55 -46.67 3.35
CA ILE A 97 -4.38 -45.95 2.85
C ILE A 97 -4.72 -44.46 2.72
N VAL A 98 -5.93 -44.16 2.24
CA VAL A 98 -6.47 -42.80 2.13
C VAL A 98 -6.61 -42.15 3.51
N GLU A 99 -7.11 -42.88 4.51
CA GLU A 99 -7.22 -42.41 5.91
C GLU A 99 -5.88 -41.95 6.48
N ARG A 100 -4.78 -42.68 6.20
CA ARG A 100 -3.43 -42.31 6.66
C ARG A 100 -2.92 -41.01 6.04
N ALA A 101 -3.38 -40.66 4.85
CA ALA A 101 -2.98 -39.44 4.18
C ALA A 101 -3.81 -38.21 4.60
N HIS A 102 -5.02 -38.38 5.15
CA HIS A 102 -5.87 -37.23 5.50
C HIS A 102 -6.90 -37.51 6.63
N PRO A 103 -6.47 -37.75 7.88
CA PRO A 103 -7.36 -38.22 8.95
C PRO A 103 -8.46 -37.21 9.38
N MET A 104 -8.31 -35.91 9.10
CA MET A 104 -9.18 -34.85 9.65
C MET A 104 -10.38 -34.43 8.77
N ASN A 105 -10.45 -34.79 7.47
CA ASN A 105 -11.57 -34.42 6.56
C ASN A 105 -12.51 -35.60 6.22
N LEU A 106 -12.43 -36.71 6.95
CA LEU A 106 -13.37 -37.83 6.78
C LEU A 106 -14.82 -37.47 7.17
N TYR A 107 -15.07 -36.30 7.77
CA TYR A 107 -16.43 -35.86 8.13
C TYR A 107 -17.34 -35.66 6.90
N GLU A 108 -16.80 -35.21 5.76
CA GLU A 108 -17.57 -35.08 4.51
C GLU A 108 -17.67 -36.41 3.74
N ILE A 109 -16.68 -37.31 3.89
CA ILE A 109 -16.69 -38.67 3.31
C ILE A 109 -17.62 -39.61 4.12
N ASN A 110 -17.84 -39.33 5.40
CA ASN A 110 -18.68 -40.10 6.33
C ASN A 110 -20.19 -40.01 6.04
N GLU A 111 -20.63 -39.19 5.08
CA GLU A 111 -22.03 -39.20 4.61
C GLU A 111 -22.30 -40.29 3.55
N SER A 112 -21.25 -40.90 2.99
CA SER A 112 -21.37 -42.11 2.17
C SER A 112 -21.70 -43.31 3.05
N ILE A 113 -22.74 -44.08 2.69
CA ILE A 113 -23.13 -45.33 3.37
C ILE A 113 -21.97 -46.35 3.42
N SER A 114 -20.93 -46.21 2.58
CA SER A 114 -19.74 -47.07 2.58
C SER A 114 -18.68 -46.72 3.64
N PHE A 115 -18.74 -45.54 4.28
CA PHE A 115 -17.83 -45.12 5.33
C PHE A 115 -18.60 -44.94 6.65
N SER A 116 -18.58 -45.97 7.51
CA SER A 116 -19.13 -45.84 8.86
C SER A 116 -18.01 -45.76 9.89
N ASN A 117 -18.09 -44.81 10.82
CA ASN A 117 -17.20 -44.69 11.98
C ASN A 117 -17.09 -45.98 12.82
N ARG A 118 -17.96 -46.99 12.62
CA ARG A 118 -17.88 -48.30 13.27
C ARG A 118 -16.79 -49.23 12.70
N GLN A 119 -16.25 -48.93 11.51
CA GLN A 119 -15.12 -49.68 10.94
C GLN A 119 -13.75 -49.12 11.35
N ILE A 120 -13.73 -48.05 12.16
CA ILE A 120 -12.53 -47.45 12.76
C ILE A 120 -12.15 -48.19 14.05
N ASN A 121 -12.15 -49.51 14.01
CA ASN A 121 -11.21 -50.27 14.81
C ASN A 121 -10.09 -50.62 13.84
N ILE A 122 -8.87 -50.15 14.13
CA ILE A 122 -7.67 -50.64 13.47
C ILE A 122 -7.58 -52.14 13.81
N SER A 123 -8.22 -52.93 12.96
CA SER A 123 -8.05 -54.35 12.85
C SER A 123 -6.88 -54.54 11.89
N ASP A 124 -5.84 -55.23 12.34
CA ASP A 124 -4.72 -55.64 11.47
C ASP A 124 -5.17 -56.51 10.29
N ASP A 125 -6.43 -56.97 10.26
CA ASP A 125 -7.03 -57.70 9.15
C ASP A 125 -7.66 -56.74 8.12
N ILE A 126 -6.88 -56.43 7.07
CA ILE A 126 -7.42 -55.84 5.82
C ILE A 126 -8.36 -56.88 5.19
N PRO A 127 -9.61 -56.53 4.84
CA PRO A 127 -10.54 -57.46 4.19
C PRO A 127 -9.89 -58.06 2.92
N PRO A 128 -9.94 -59.39 2.72
CA PRO A 128 -9.35 -60.00 1.54
C PRO A 128 -10.02 -59.47 0.26
N PRO A 129 -9.28 -59.36 -0.86
CA PRO A 129 -9.80 -58.84 -2.11
C PRO A 129 -11.00 -59.67 -2.59
N LYS A 130 -12.04 -59.00 -3.08
CA LYS A 130 -13.23 -59.67 -3.64
C LYS A 130 -12.98 -59.98 -5.11
N ARG A 131 -13.03 -61.27 -5.46
CA ARG A 131 -12.75 -61.77 -6.81
C ARG A 131 -14.03 -61.98 -7.61
N CYS A 132 -14.05 -61.46 -8.84
CA CYS A 132 -15.20 -61.55 -9.75
C CYS A 132 -14.77 -61.89 -11.18
N TYR A 133 -15.71 -62.41 -11.96
CA TYR A 133 -15.52 -62.72 -13.38
C TYR A 133 -16.31 -61.73 -14.22
N TYR A 134 -15.66 -60.93 -15.06
CA TYR A 134 -16.38 -60.01 -15.95
C TYR A 134 -16.91 -60.71 -17.22
N GLN A 135 -16.68 -62.02 -17.37
CA GLN A 135 -17.26 -62.86 -18.41
C GLN A 135 -17.90 -64.11 -17.80
N SER A 136 -19.06 -64.52 -18.32
CA SER A 136 -19.62 -65.86 -18.08
C SER A 136 -18.63 -66.92 -18.63
N PRO A 137 -18.50 -68.11 -18.01
CA PRO A 137 -17.57 -69.16 -18.44
C PRO A 137 -17.71 -69.67 -19.88
N ALA A 138 -18.69 -69.19 -20.66
CA ALA A 138 -18.94 -69.61 -22.03
C ALA A 138 -18.26 -68.72 -23.11
N ASN A 139 -17.23 -69.28 -23.74
CA ASN A 139 -16.75 -69.21 -25.14
C ASN A 139 -16.98 -67.98 -26.08
N ALA A 140 -17.19 -66.76 -25.59
CA ALA A 140 -17.07 -65.56 -26.44
C ALA A 140 -15.65 -64.95 -26.40
N THR A 141 -15.08 -64.60 -27.56
CA THR A 141 -13.85 -63.81 -27.68
C THR A 141 -14.14 -62.34 -27.37
N SER A 142 -14.47 -62.01 -26.13
CA SER A 142 -14.62 -60.62 -25.69
C SER A 142 -13.27 -60.02 -25.25
N THR A 143 -13.00 -58.79 -25.67
CA THR A 143 -11.86 -57.99 -25.21
C THR A 143 -12.36 -56.83 -24.36
N LEU A 144 -11.76 -56.61 -23.19
CA LEU A 144 -12.09 -55.46 -22.35
C LEU A 144 -11.78 -54.16 -23.12
N VAL A 145 -12.81 -53.33 -23.33
CA VAL A 145 -12.66 -52.02 -23.98
C VAL A 145 -12.36 -50.97 -22.91
N ASN A 146 -13.23 -50.86 -21.90
CA ASN A 146 -13.06 -49.92 -20.81
C ASN A 146 -13.85 -50.35 -19.56
N ALA A 147 -13.59 -49.69 -18.44
CA ALA A 147 -14.34 -49.90 -17.20
C ALA A 147 -14.43 -48.57 -16.43
N PHE A 148 -15.50 -48.37 -15.67
CA PHE A 148 -15.79 -47.13 -14.97
C PHE A 148 -16.58 -47.39 -13.70
N TRP A 149 -16.29 -46.63 -12.66
CA TRP A 149 -17.08 -46.64 -11.43
C TRP A 149 -18.22 -45.63 -11.54
N TRP A 150 -19.38 -45.94 -10.98
CA TRP A 150 -20.54 -45.06 -10.93
C TRP A 150 -21.15 -45.11 -9.54
N ASP A 151 -20.97 -44.04 -8.77
CA ASP A 151 -21.49 -43.93 -7.41
C ASP A 151 -22.86 -43.24 -7.40
N LEU A 152 -23.82 -43.88 -6.72
CA LEU A 152 -25.18 -43.41 -6.55
C LEU A 152 -25.45 -43.34 -5.06
N GLU A 153 -25.44 -42.13 -4.49
CA GLU A 153 -25.53 -41.83 -3.04
C GLU A 153 -26.56 -42.70 -2.29
N SER A 154 -27.71 -43.00 -2.90
CA SER A 154 -28.79 -43.80 -2.32
C SER A 154 -28.76 -45.30 -2.65
N ASN A 155 -28.06 -45.73 -3.70
CA ASN A 155 -28.13 -47.09 -4.26
C ASN A 155 -26.81 -47.88 -4.22
N GLY A 156 -25.71 -47.23 -3.81
CA GLY A 156 -24.37 -47.79 -3.68
C GLY A 156 -23.52 -47.67 -4.94
N ILE A 157 -22.30 -48.19 -4.87
CA ILE A 157 -21.29 -48.06 -5.93
C ILE A 157 -21.49 -49.15 -7.00
N PHE A 158 -21.43 -48.76 -8.26
CA PHE A 158 -21.49 -49.67 -9.41
C PHE A 158 -20.17 -49.65 -10.19
N LEU A 159 -19.81 -50.78 -10.78
CA LEU A 159 -18.69 -50.93 -11.72
C LEU A 159 -19.26 -51.31 -13.09
N ILE A 160 -19.19 -50.38 -14.03
CA ILE A 160 -19.59 -50.54 -15.43
C ILE A 160 -18.38 -51.07 -16.20
N VAL A 161 -18.51 -52.26 -16.79
CA VAL A 161 -17.50 -52.91 -17.62
C VAL A 161 -18.01 -52.95 -19.05
N VAL A 162 -17.24 -52.37 -19.97
CA VAL A 162 -17.53 -52.38 -21.41
C VAL A 162 -16.52 -53.31 -22.09
N ASP A 163 -17.01 -54.34 -22.75
CA ASP A 163 -16.21 -55.22 -23.61
C ASP A 163 -16.67 -55.13 -25.06
N SER A 164 -15.98 -55.82 -25.95
CA SER A 164 -16.29 -55.80 -27.39
C SER A 164 -17.65 -56.42 -27.76
N VAL A 165 -18.33 -57.05 -26.80
CA VAL A 165 -19.60 -57.76 -26.96
C VAL A 165 -20.73 -57.06 -26.19
N GLY A 166 -20.44 -56.09 -25.30
CA GLY A 166 -21.48 -55.37 -24.59
C GLY A 166 -21.05 -54.63 -23.32
N ILE A 167 -22.04 -54.25 -22.51
CA ILE A 167 -21.90 -53.55 -21.24
C ILE A 167 -22.43 -54.42 -20.09
N LYS A 168 -21.66 -54.51 -19.02
CA LYS A 168 -22.01 -55.21 -17.78
C LYS A 168 -21.92 -54.25 -16.61
N ILE A 169 -22.93 -54.22 -15.75
CA ILE A 169 -22.95 -53.36 -14.56
C ILE A 169 -22.96 -54.23 -13.32
N TRP A 170 -21.92 -54.11 -12.52
CA TRP A 170 -21.78 -54.81 -11.25
C TRP A 170 -22.12 -53.85 -10.12
N ARG A 171 -22.91 -54.28 -9.14
CA ARG A 171 -23.10 -53.54 -7.89
C ARG A 171 -22.06 -54.01 -6.89
N VAL A 172 -21.35 -53.06 -6.27
CA VAL A 172 -20.26 -53.29 -5.33
C VAL A 172 -20.70 -52.82 -3.94
N LYS A 173 -21.22 -53.76 -3.13
CA LYS A 173 -21.56 -53.56 -1.70
C LYS A 173 -20.80 -54.60 -0.85
N GLU A 174 -21.46 -55.20 0.15
CA GLU A 174 -20.95 -56.37 0.88
C GLU A 174 -20.70 -57.57 -0.05
N LYS A 175 -21.48 -57.72 -1.12
CA LYS A 175 -21.25 -58.66 -2.22
C LYS A 175 -21.12 -57.91 -3.56
N VAL A 176 -20.47 -58.56 -4.53
CA VAL A 176 -20.32 -58.03 -5.89
C VAL A 176 -21.26 -58.82 -6.80
N ASP A 177 -22.33 -58.16 -7.25
CA ASP A 177 -23.42 -58.80 -8.00
C ASP A 177 -23.60 -58.16 -9.37
N LEU A 178 -23.77 -58.97 -10.43
CA LEU A 178 -24.09 -58.49 -11.77
C LEU A 178 -25.56 -58.06 -11.82
N VAL A 179 -25.82 -56.78 -12.09
CA VAL A 179 -27.17 -56.20 -12.11
C VAL A 179 -27.71 -56.08 -13.53
N ILE A 180 -26.85 -55.72 -14.49
CA ILE A 180 -27.21 -55.56 -15.90
C ILE A 180 -26.15 -56.23 -16.78
N ASN A 181 -26.61 -56.92 -17.83
CA ASN A 181 -25.79 -57.41 -18.92
C ASN A 181 -26.51 -57.08 -20.24
N CYS A 182 -25.96 -56.15 -21.01
CA CYS A 182 -26.50 -55.71 -22.30
C CYS A 182 -25.51 -56.04 -23.40
N GLU A 183 -25.92 -56.86 -24.38
CA GLU A 183 -25.09 -57.16 -25.55
C GLU A 183 -25.11 -55.97 -26.54
N TYR A 184 -23.94 -55.60 -27.05
CA TYR A 184 -23.75 -54.52 -28.01
C TYR A 184 -22.64 -54.89 -28.99
N GLU A 185 -22.93 -54.86 -30.28
CA GLU A 185 -22.00 -55.37 -31.28
C GLU A 185 -20.79 -54.45 -31.50
N GLY A 186 -19.60 -55.01 -31.28
CA GLY A 186 -18.37 -54.56 -31.92
C GLY A 186 -17.82 -53.23 -31.42
N ILE A 187 -18.03 -52.88 -30.15
CA ILE A 187 -17.42 -51.68 -29.53
C ILE A 187 -15.89 -51.84 -29.52
N VAL A 188 -15.18 -50.88 -30.09
CA VAL A 188 -13.71 -50.86 -30.18
C VAL A 188 -13.12 -49.86 -29.18
N ILE A 189 -13.75 -48.69 -29.03
CA ILE A 189 -13.34 -47.65 -28.09
C ILE A 189 -14.57 -47.01 -27.47
N CYS A 190 -14.48 -46.65 -26.20
CA CYS A 190 -15.54 -45.90 -25.55
C CYS A 190 -15.02 -44.91 -24.51
N ALA A 191 -15.80 -43.86 -24.32
CA ALA A 191 -15.69 -42.94 -23.20
C ALA A 191 -17.05 -42.86 -22.50
N ILE A 192 -17.04 -42.55 -21.20
CA ILE A 192 -18.25 -42.43 -20.40
C ILE A 192 -18.34 -41.04 -19.81
N LYS A 193 -19.56 -40.52 -19.73
CA LYS A 193 -19.92 -39.39 -18.91
C LYS A 193 -20.87 -39.86 -17.83
N LEU A 194 -20.60 -39.50 -16.58
CA LEU A 194 -21.37 -39.94 -15.42
C LEU A 194 -22.02 -38.73 -14.74
N ASN A 195 -23.26 -38.89 -14.29
CA ASN A 195 -23.89 -37.96 -13.35
C ASN A 195 -24.71 -38.75 -12.30
N LYS A 196 -25.37 -38.04 -11.37
CA LYS A 196 -26.09 -38.64 -10.24
C LYS A 196 -27.23 -39.60 -10.62
N THR A 197 -27.77 -39.53 -11.83
CA THR A 197 -28.92 -40.35 -12.25
C THR A 197 -28.73 -41.03 -13.59
N THR A 198 -27.75 -40.63 -14.40
CA THR A 198 -27.48 -41.19 -15.71
C THR A 198 -25.99 -41.36 -15.99
N ALA A 199 -25.66 -42.47 -16.65
CA ALA A 199 -24.34 -42.77 -17.20
C ALA A 199 -24.47 -42.87 -18.73
N ILE A 200 -23.78 -42.01 -19.46
CA ILE A 200 -23.82 -41.97 -20.93
C ILE A 200 -22.51 -42.51 -21.47
N ILE A 201 -22.55 -43.62 -22.21
CA ILE A 201 -21.39 -44.24 -22.84
C ILE A 201 -21.39 -43.92 -24.33
N TYR A 202 -20.32 -43.29 -24.81
CA TYR A 202 -20.05 -43.05 -26.22
C TYR A 202 -19.21 -44.21 -26.75
N GLY A 203 -19.85 -45.18 -27.42
CA GLY A 203 -19.20 -46.36 -27.97
C GLY A 203 -19.03 -46.23 -29.49
N PHE A 204 -17.81 -46.45 -29.97
CA PHE A 204 -17.50 -46.49 -31.39
C PHE A 204 -17.27 -47.93 -31.84
N ASN A 205 -17.91 -48.33 -32.93
CA ASN A 205 -17.71 -49.65 -33.52
C ASN A 205 -16.53 -49.67 -34.50
N SER A 206 -16.23 -50.85 -35.06
CA SER A 206 -15.16 -51.04 -36.05
C SER A 206 -15.36 -50.26 -37.36
N LYS A 207 -16.56 -49.74 -37.62
CA LYS A 207 -16.89 -48.84 -38.74
C LYS A 207 -16.82 -47.35 -38.35
N ASN A 208 -16.34 -47.04 -37.15
CA ASN A 208 -16.30 -45.71 -36.55
C ASN A 208 -17.67 -45.02 -36.41
N GLU A 209 -18.75 -45.80 -36.35
CA GLU A 209 -20.07 -45.25 -36.04
C GLU A 209 -20.20 -45.05 -34.53
N CYS A 210 -20.64 -43.87 -34.11
CA CYS A 210 -20.85 -43.54 -32.70
C CYS A 210 -22.26 -43.96 -32.25
N SER A 211 -22.32 -44.70 -31.15
CA SER A 211 -23.53 -45.00 -30.42
C SER A 211 -23.45 -44.42 -29.02
N THR A 212 -24.51 -43.75 -28.61
CA THR A 212 -24.73 -43.30 -27.23
C THR A 212 -25.57 -44.32 -26.49
N LEU A 213 -25.08 -44.78 -25.34
CA LEU A 213 -25.75 -45.73 -24.47
C LEU A 213 -25.98 -45.06 -23.13
N SER A 214 -27.22 -44.61 -22.90
CA SER A 214 -27.63 -43.92 -21.68
C SER A 214 -28.21 -44.93 -20.70
N ILE A 215 -27.55 -45.11 -19.58
CA ILE A 215 -28.00 -45.88 -18.43
C ILE A 215 -28.69 -44.89 -17.50
N ILE A 216 -29.95 -45.10 -17.14
CA ILE A 216 -30.77 -44.18 -16.35
C ILE A 216 -31.28 -44.90 -15.11
N LEU A 217 -31.12 -44.28 -13.94
CA LEU A 217 -31.70 -44.70 -12.68
C LEU A 217 -33.03 -43.98 -12.46
N ASP A 218 -34.15 -44.69 -12.60
CA ASP A 218 -35.49 -44.19 -12.29
C ASP A 218 -35.98 -44.82 -10.97
N ASP A 219 -36.09 -44.02 -9.90
CA ASP A 219 -36.47 -44.33 -8.50
C ASP A 219 -35.69 -45.49 -7.82
N VAL A 220 -35.61 -46.68 -8.43
CA VAL A 220 -34.87 -47.87 -7.96
C VAL A 220 -34.37 -48.76 -9.13
N ARG A 221 -34.77 -48.51 -10.40
CA ARG A 221 -34.44 -49.39 -11.54
C ARG A 221 -33.46 -48.72 -12.51
N LEU A 222 -32.45 -49.48 -12.91
CA LEU A 222 -31.54 -49.12 -13.99
C LEU A 222 -32.15 -49.54 -15.33
N SER A 223 -32.29 -48.59 -16.25
CA SER A 223 -32.69 -48.83 -17.65
C SER A 223 -31.57 -48.43 -18.59
N VAL A 224 -31.46 -49.07 -19.76
CA VAL A 224 -30.46 -48.74 -20.78
C VAL A 224 -31.17 -48.32 -22.07
N LYS A 225 -30.82 -47.15 -22.59
CA LYS A 225 -31.31 -46.62 -23.86
C LYS A 225 -30.16 -46.44 -24.83
N ALA A 226 -30.27 -47.04 -26.01
CA ALA A 226 -29.29 -46.89 -27.08
C ALA A 226 -29.80 -45.90 -28.13
N ARG A 227 -28.94 -44.99 -28.58
CA ARG A 227 -29.19 -44.07 -29.69
C ARG A 227 -27.95 -43.95 -30.55
N LYS A 228 -28.10 -44.09 -31.88
CA LYS A 228 -27.03 -43.82 -32.83
C LYS A 228 -26.82 -42.30 -32.95
N LEU A 229 -25.57 -41.86 -32.87
CA LEU A 229 -25.18 -40.46 -33.00
C LEU A 229 -24.55 -40.25 -34.39
N ALA A 230 -25.14 -39.36 -35.18
CA ALA A 230 -24.62 -39.00 -36.49
C ALA A 230 -23.57 -37.90 -36.32
N LEU A 231 -22.30 -38.24 -36.51
CA LEU A 231 -21.21 -37.26 -36.40
C LEU A 231 -21.13 -36.42 -37.68
N THR A 232 -20.97 -35.10 -37.52
CA THR A 232 -20.80 -34.20 -38.67
C THR A 232 -19.45 -34.31 -39.36
N LYS A 233 -18.45 -34.93 -38.72
CA LYS A 233 -17.14 -35.23 -39.30
C LYS A 233 -16.85 -36.73 -39.33
N GLN A 234 -16.24 -37.17 -40.41
CA GLN A 234 -15.81 -38.56 -40.59
C GLN A 234 -14.56 -38.84 -39.75
N ILE A 235 -14.65 -39.87 -38.90
CA ILE A 235 -13.57 -40.29 -38.01
C ILE A 235 -12.81 -41.46 -38.63
N LYS A 236 -11.47 -41.35 -38.74
CA LYS A 236 -10.58 -42.45 -39.17
C LYS A 236 -10.34 -43.50 -38.07
N SER A 237 -9.79 -44.66 -38.42
CA SER A 237 -9.65 -45.86 -37.56
C SER A 237 -8.60 -45.78 -36.44
N THR A 238 -7.95 -44.63 -36.22
CA THR A 238 -6.98 -44.44 -35.12
C THR A 238 -7.22 -43.08 -34.47
N PHE A 239 -7.76 -43.07 -33.26
CA PHE A 239 -8.00 -41.87 -32.49
C PHE A 239 -8.00 -42.15 -30.99
N LEU A 240 -7.80 -41.09 -30.23
CA LEU A 240 -7.99 -41.08 -28.79
C LEU A 240 -9.32 -40.41 -28.48
N LEU A 241 -9.98 -40.87 -27.43
CA LEU A 241 -11.32 -40.41 -27.04
C LEU A 241 -11.34 -40.06 -25.56
N GLN A 242 -11.92 -38.90 -25.24
CA GLN A 242 -12.19 -38.45 -23.88
C GLN A 242 -13.62 -37.92 -23.81
N ALA A 243 -14.37 -38.24 -22.76
CA ALA A 243 -15.66 -37.59 -22.48
C ALA A 243 -15.47 -36.41 -21.51
N SER A 244 -16.39 -35.45 -21.54
CA SER A 244 -16.34 -34.32 -20.61
C SER A 244 -16.62 -34.78 -19.18
N GLY A 245 -15.85 -34.24 -18.24
CA GLY A 245 -15.96 -34.60 -16.82
C GLY A 245 -17.16 -34.00 -16.09
N TYR A 246 -17.85 -33.02 -16.69
CA TYR A 246 -18.93 -32.26 -16.03
C TYR A 246 -20.11 -31.97 -16.98
N ASN A 247 -21.28 -31.73 -16.40
CA ASN A 247 -22.52 -31.47 -17.15
C ASN A 247 -22.58 -30.07 -17.78
N GLU A 248 -21.81 -29.12 -17.26
CA GLU A 248 -21.86 -27.70 -17.62
C GLU A 248 -20.97 -27.32 -18.81
N THR A 249 -20.18 -28.26 -19.33
CA THR A 249 -19.32 -27.99 -20.49
C THR A 249 -20.14 -27.92 -21.77
N LYS A 250 -19.75 -27.00 -22.67
CA LYS A 250 -20.36 -26.90 -24.02
C LYS A 250 -20.08 -28.12 -24.90
N TRP A 251 -19.02 -28.88 -24.59
CA TRP A 251 -18.68 -30.14 -25.27
C TRP A 251 -19.01 -31.36 -24.42
N GLU A 252 -19.24 -32.48 -25.11
CA GLU A 252 -19.65 -33.76 -24.53
C GLU A 252 -18.56 -34.82 -24.65
N PHE A 253 -17.88 -34.89 -25.79
CA PHE A 253 -16.68 -35.73 -25.96
C PHE A 253 -15.70 -35.07 -26.94
N ALA A 254 -14.43 -35.45 -26.80
CA ALA A 254 -13.31 -34.95 -27.58
C ALA A 254 -12.59 -36.10 -28.28
N ILE A 255 -12.25 -35.92 -29.55
CA ILE A 255 -11.54 -36.88 -30.38
C ILE A 255 -10.22 -36.27 -30.84
N LEU A 256 -9.10 -36.90 -30.50
CA LEU A 256 -7.78 -36.52 -31.00
C LEU A 256 -7.31 -37.48 -32.11
N GLN A 257 -7.04 -36.93 -33.29
CA GLN A 257 -6.41 -37.61 -34.42
C GLN A 257 -5.16 -36.84 -34.89
N LYS A 258 -5.28 -36.17 -36.05
CA LYS A 258 -4.36 -35.11 -36.49
C LYS A 258 -4.71 -33.79 -35.80
N ASP A 259 -6.00 -33.52 -35.69
CA ASP A 259 -6.58 -32.38 -35.02
C ASP A 259 -7.41 -32.87 -33.82
N LEU A 260 -7.70 -31.99 -32.88
CA LEU A 260 -8.59 -32.24 -31.74
C LEU A 260 -9.97 -31.67 -32.07
N TYR A 261 -10.97 -32.55 -32.12
CA TYR A 261 -12.37 -32.19 -32.36
C TYR A 261 -13.16 -32.29 -31.07
N LEU A 262 -13.87 -31.23 -30.70
CA LEU A 262 -14.81 -31.21 -29.57
C LEU A 262 -16.24 -31.28 -30.11
N PHE A 263 -17.02 -32.26 -29.64
CA PHE A 263 -18.38 -32.49 -30.09
C PHE A 263 -19.41 -32.12 -29.01
N ASP A 264 -20.57 -31.61 -29.39
CA ASP A 264 -21.73 -31.44 -28.51
C ASP A 264 -22.51 -32.78 -28.32
N LYS A 265 -23.68 -32.70 -27.66
CA LYS A 265 -24.53 -33.86 -27.37
C LYS A 265 -25.20 -34.42 -28.63
N GLU A 266 -25.36 -33.58 -29.64
CA GLU A 266 -25.98 -33.88 -30.92
C GLU A 266 -24.99 -34.47 -31.94
N GLY A 267 -23.68 -34.40 -31.65
CA GLY A 267 -22.62 -34.89 -32.53
C GLY A 267 -22.10 -33.85 -33.52
N HIS A 268 -22.40 -32.56 -33.30
CA HIS A 268 -21.81 -31.46 -34.05
C HIS A 268 -20.47 -31.05 -33.45
N VAL A 269 -19.52 -30.66 -34.31
CA VAL A 269 -18.25 -30.08 -33.88
C VAL A 269 -18.49 -28.67 -33.38
N ILE A 270 -18.18 -28.41 -32.11
CA ILE A 270 -18.23 -27.06 -31.53
C ILE A 270 -16.89 -26.32 -31.67
N LEU A 271 -15.79 -27.06 -31.79
CA LEU A 271 -14.45 -26.50 -31.91
C LEU A 271 -13.53 -27.51 -32.62
N ASP A 272 -12.74 -26.99 -33.57
CA ASP A 272 -11.76 -27.73 -34.36
C ASP A 272 -10.39 -27.11 -34.08
N ILE A 273 -9.52 -27.86 -33.40
CA ILE A 273 -8.25 -27.37 -32.89
C ILE A 273 -7.12 -28.07 -33.65
N PRO A 274 -6.35 -27.35 -34.48
CA PRO A 274 -5.18 -27.92 -35.12
C PRO A 274 -4.14 -28.26 -34.06
N VAL A 275 -3.78 -29.53 -33.96
CA VAL A 275 -2.69 -29.97 -33.08
C VAL A 275 -1.44 -30.06 -33.94
N SER A 276 -0.46 -29.20 -33.69
CA SER A 276 0.82 -29.19 -34.43
C SER A 276 1.65 -30.43 -34.06
N VAL A 277 1.31 -31.54 -34.70
CA VAL A 277 2.05 -32.80 -34.61
C VAL A 277 3.37 -32.62 -35.38
N GLY A 278 4.52 -32.81 -34.72
CA GLY A 278 5.79 -32.79 -35.42
C GLY A 278 5.83 -33.90 -36.47
N ALA A 279 6.60 -33.74 -37.55
CA ALA A 279 6.57 -34.64 -38.72
C ALA A 279 6.78 -36.15 -38.43
N HIS A 280 7.16 -36.54 -37.21
CA HIS A 280 7.52 -37.92 -36.84
C HIS A 280 6.90 -38.48 -35.55
N ALA A 281 5.93 -37.83 -34.89
CA ALA A 281 5.36 -38.40 -33.66
C ALA A 281 3.87 -38.06 -33.46
N GLN A 282 2.97 -39.02 -33.69
CA GLN A 282 1.55 -38.86 -33.35
C GLN A 282 1.35 -38.81 -31.83
N PRO A 283 0.40 -37.98 -31.33
CA PRO A 283 0.06 -37.99 -29.92
C PRO A 283 -0.48 -39.35 -29.49
N ASN A 284 0.10 -39.91 -28.42
CA ASN A 284 -0.31 -41.21 -27.86
C ASN A 284 -1.24 -41.08 -26.64
N SER A 285 -1.35 -39.88 -26.08
CA SER A 285 -2.22 -39.57 -24.95
C SER A 285 -2.57 -38.08 -24.96
N PHE A 286 -3.76 -37.74 -24.48
CA PHE A 286 -4.18 -36.36 -24.28
C PHE A 286 -5.15 -36.24 -23.11
N ALA A 287 -5.29 -35.04 -22.60
CA ALA A 287 -6.22 -34.68 -21.55
C ALA A 287 -6.73 -33.26 -21.78
N VAL A 288 -8.05 -33.11 -21.84
CA VAL A 288 -8.73 -31.81 -21.83
C VAL A 288 -9.25 -31.56 -20.42
N THR A 289 -8.83 -30.44 -19.84
CA THR A 289 -9.24 -29.93 -18.52
C THR A 289 -10.09 -28.67 -18.68
N LYS A 290 -10.39 -27.95 -17.60
CA LYS A 290 -11.23 -26.74 -17.66
C LYS A 290 -10.60 -25.65 -18.51
N HIS A 291 -9.31 -25.41 -18.34
CA HIS A 291 -8.59 -24.33 -19.01
C HIS A 291 -7.50 -24.81 -19.95
N PHE A 292 -7.03 -26.06 -19.83
CA PHE A 292 -5.91 -26.57 -20.62
C PHE A 292 -6.24 -27.80 -21.46
N ILE A 293 -5.52 -27.91 -22.57
CA ILE A 293 -5.40 -29.10 -23.41
C ILE A 293 -3.95 -29.57 -23.29
N PHE A 294 -3.78 -30.78 -22.78
CA PHE A 294 -2.51 -31.46 -22.67
C PHE A 294 -2.43 -32.59 -23.68
N TYR A 295 -1.32 -32.71 -24.39
CA TYR A 295 -1.08 -33.85 -25.27
C TYR A 295 0.40 -34.19 -25.34
N SER A 296 0.69 -35.46 -25.58
CA SER A 296 2.06 -35.91 -25.82
C SER A 296 2.47 -35.69 -27.27
N ASN A 297 3.69 -35.23 -27.53
CA ASN A 297 4.23 -35.09 -28.88
C ASN A 297 5.75 -35.25 -28.83
N GLY A 298 6.30 -36.24 -29.56
CA GLY A 298 7.75 -36.52 -29.55
C GLY A 298 8.31 -36.84 -28.16
N GLY A 299 7.50 -37.45 -27.29
CA GLY A 299 7.84 -37.73 -25.90
C GLY A 299 7.74 -36.53 -24.95
N ARG A 300 7.34 -35.34 -25.41
CA ARG A 300 7.13 -34.14 -24.58
C ARG A 300 5.65 -33.91 -24.27
N ILE A 301 5.33 -33.24 -23.15
CA ILE A 301 3.99 -32.66 -22.95
C ILE A 301 3.93 -31.29 -23.57
N ILE A 302 2.91 -31.08 -24.39
CA ILE A 302 2.51 -29.75 -24.82
C ILE A 302 1.22 -29.40 -24.09
N ALA A 303 1.20 -28.20 -23.49
CA ALA A 303 0.06 -27.65 -22.78
C ALA A 303 -0.39 -26.37 -23.50
N ASN A 304 -1.64 -26.35 -23.94
CA ASN A 304 -2.25 -25.21 -24.61
C ASN A 304 -3.46 -24.73 -23.81
N PHE A 305 -3.70 -23.42 -23.80
CA PHE A 305 -4.97 -22.92 -23.26
C PHE A 305 -6.10 -23.28 -24.20
N PHE A 306 -7.22 -23.70 -23.63
CA PHE A 306 -8.41 -24.08 -24.38
C PHE A 306 -8.93 -22.94 -25.27
N LYS A 307 -8.74 -21.67 -24.85
CA LYS A 307 -9.22 -20.47 -25.56
C LYS A 307 -8.18 -19.76 -26.41
N ASN A 308 -6.89 -19.98 -26.17
CA ASN A 308 -5.80 -19.32 -26.88
C ASN A 308 -4.79 -20.37 -27.35
N LEU A 309 -5.03 -20.87 -28.57
CA LEU A 309 -4.34 -22.02 -29.15
C LEU A 309 -3.08 -21.62 -29.95
N ASP A 310 -2.95 -20.35 -30.30
CA ASP A 310 -1.85 -19.83 -31.13
C ASP A 310 -0.50 -19.84 -30.38
N ASN A 311 -0.55 -19.83 -29.04
CA ASN A 311 0.62 -19.85 -28.18
C ASN A 311 0.85 -21.24 -27.58
N ALA A 312 1.25 -22.21 -28.41
CA ALA A 312 1.65 -23.53 -27.92
C ALA A 312 2.89 -23.42 -27.04
N LYS A 313 2.80 -23.86 -25.79
CA LYS A 313 3.90 -23.77 -24.81
C LYS A 313 4.24 -25.16 -24.30
N THR A 314 5.54 -25.44 -24.24
CA THR A 314 6.07 -26.79 -23.96
C THR A 314 6.30 -26.96 -22.46
N ALA A 315 5.82 -28.07 -21.88
CA ALA A 315 6.18 -28.51 -20.53
C ALA A 315 7.24 -29.63 -20.62
N PHE A 316 8.24 -29.60 -19.74
CA PHE A 316 9.54 -30.27 -19.93
C PHE A 316 9.62 -31.76 -19.53
N LEU A 317 8.50 -32.50 -19.54
CA LEU A 317 8.56 -33.94 -19.25
C LEU A 317 8.87 -34.74 -20.51
N PHE A 318 9.85 -35.67 -20.45
CA PHE A 318 10.29 -36.49 -21.58
C PHE A 318 9.86 -37.97 -21.41
N GLY A 319 9.57 -38.65 -22.52
CA GLY A 319 9.32 -40.10 -22.55
C GLY A 319 7.93 -40.52 -22.05
N ILE A 320 6.89 -39.73 -22.35
CA ILE A 320 5.55 -39.97 -21.83
C ILE A 320 4.79 -41.06 -22.56
N SER A 321 4.24 -41.98 -21.77
CA SER A 321 3.38 -43.07 -22.21
C SER A 321 1.89 -42.78 -22.00
N SER A 322 1.52 -42.00 -20.97
CA SER A 322 0.11 -41.74 -20.64
C SER A 322 -0.10 -40.43 -19.87
N ILE A 323 -1.24 -39.79 -20.09
CA ILE A 323 -1.74 -38.62 -19.38
C ILE A 323 -3.14 -38.95 -18.87
N ALA A 324 -3.42 -38.72 -17.59
CA ALA A 324 -4.74 -38.89 -16.99
C ALA A 324 -5.17 -37.61 -16.29
N VAL A 325 -6.45 -37.25 -16.41
CA VAL A 325 -7.04 -36.14 -15.63
C VAL A 325 -7.23 -36.61 -14.19
N LEU A 326 -6.63 -35.89 -13.25
CA LEU A 326 -6.85 -36.10 -11.81
C LEU A 326 -8.05 -35.30 -11.33
N ASP A 327 -8.07 -34.01 -11.67
CA ASP A 327 -9.19 -33.11 -11.40
C ASP A 327 -9.33 -32.12 -12.56
N TYR A 328 -10.52 -32.09 -13.15
CA TYR A 328 -10.84 -31.21 -14.26
C TYR A 328 -10.91 -29.73 -13.84
N ASN A 329 -11.41 -29.42 -12.64
CA ASN A 329 -11.67 -28.04 -12.21
C ASN A 329 -10.41 -27.28 -11.79
N SER A 330 -9.46 -27.98 -11.18
CA SER A 330 -8.14 -27.44 -10.81
C SER A 330 -7.05 -27.64 -11.87
N ASP A 331 -7.44 -28.12 -13.07
CA ASP A 331 -6.53 -28.44 -14.18
C ASP A 331 -5.38 -29.39 -13.79
N LYS A 332 -5.66 -30.33 -12.89
CA LYS A 332 -4.69 -31.29 -12.36
C LYS A 332 -4.65 -32.53 -13.23
N ILE A 333 -3.46 -32.90 -13.69
CA ILE A 333 -3.22 -34.11 -14.48
C ILE A 333 -2.06 -34.93 -13.89
N ALA A 334 -2.14 -36.25 -14.08
CA ALA A 334 -1.03 -37.17 -13.86
C ALA A 334 -0.37 -37.52 -15.18
N CYS A 335 0.96 -37.56 -15.19
CA CYS A 335 1.78 -37.82 -16.36
C CYS A 335 2.70 -39.01 -16.07
N LEU A 336 2.54 -40.05 -16.87
CA LEU A 336 3.37 -41.24 -16.81
C LEU A 336 4.49 -41.17 -17.84
N ALA A 337 5.73 -41.12 -17.37
CA ALA A 337 6.92 -41.27 -18.19
C ALA A 337 7.64 -42.58 -17.85
N VAL A 338 8.66 -42.94 -18.63
CA VAL A 338 9.46 -44.16 -18.39
C VAL A 338 10.06 -44.14 -16.97
N GLY A 339 9.47 -44.93 -16.07
CA GLY A 339 9.90 -45.05 -14.67
C GLY A 339 9.61 -43.82 -13.79
N GLN A 340 8.83 -42.84 -14.26
CA GLN A 340 8.52 -41.62 -13.53
C GLN A 340 7.02 -41.31 -13.55
N LEU A 341 6.51 -40.88 -12.40
CA LEU A 341 5.16 -40.37 -12.23
C LEU A 341 5.26 -38.94 -11.72
N THR A 342 4.75 -38.00 -12.52
CA THR A 342 4.70 -36.57 -12.19
C THR A 342 3.27 -36.08 -12.28
N THR A 343 2.87 -35.19 -11.39
CA THR A 343 1.61 -34.45 -11.52
C THR A 343 1.87 -33.02 -11.93
N LEU A 344 1.06 -32.52 -12.86
CA LEU A 344 1.01 -31.11 -13.24
C LEU A 344 -0.32 -30.54 -12.77
N GLN A 345 -0.29 -29.36 -12.15
CA GLN A 345 -1.49 -28.66 -11.71
C GLN A 345 -1.34 -27.15 -11.88
N MET A 346 -2.46 -26.42 -11.86
CA MET A 346 -2.41 -24.96 -11.78
C MET A 346 -1.78 -24.55 -10.45
N LYS A 347 -0.77 -23.68 -10.51
CA LYS A 347 0.05 -23.28 -9.36
C LYS A 347 -0.73 -22.46 -8.32
N ASP A 348 -1.64 -21.61 -8.77
CA ASP A 348 -2.44 -20.70 -7.95
C ASP A 348 -3.68 -20.26 -8.75
N GLU A 349 -4.62 -19.54 -8.14
CA GLU A 349 -5.74 -18.93 -8.85
C GLU A 349 -5.25 -18.02 -9.99
N ALA A 350 -5.94 -18.05 -11.12
CA ALA A 350 -5.54 -17.29 -12.30
C ALA A 350 -5.44 -15.78 -12.03
N SER A 351 -6.27 -15.24 -11.13
CA SER A 351 -6.22 -13.87 -10.61
C SER A 351 -4.90 -13.56 -9.89
N ASN A 352 -4.41 -14.47 -9.06
CA ASN A 352 -3.14 -14.33 -8.34
C ASN A 352 -1.95 -14.43 -9.29
N ILE A 353 -1.98 -15.36 -10.24
CA ILE A 353 -0.94 -15.48 -11.27
C ILE A 353 -0.89 -14.21 -12.12
N PHE A 354 -2.06 -13.66 -12.51
CA PHE A 354 -2.15 -12.37 -13.19
C PHE A 354 -1.49 -11.26 -12.37
N ARG A 355 -1.84 -11.15 -11.10
CA ARG A 355 -1.29 -10.15 -10.18
C ARG A 355 0.23 -10.22 -10.11
N ASN A 356 0.79 -11.43 -9.91
CA ASN A 356 2.23 -11.65 -9.86
C ASN A 356 2.95 -11.24 -11.16
N LEU A 357 2.35 -11.53 -12.32
CA LEU A 357 2.90 -11.12 -13.63
C LEU A 357 2.83 -9.60 -13.82
N ALA A 358 1.72 -8.96 -13.41
CA ALA A 358 1.52 -7.53 -13.47
C ALA A 358 2.48 -6.76 -12.55
N GLU A 359 2.67 -7.21 -11.29
CA GLU A 359 3.65 -6.67 -10.34
C GLU A 359 5.09 -6.80 -10.87
N SER A 360 5.38 -7.91 -11.57
CA SER A 360 6.66 -8.11 -12.26
C SER A 360 6.80 -7.32 -13.58
N LYS A 361 5.86 -6.42 -13.89
CA LYS A 361 5.79 -5.60 -15.12
C LYS A 361 5.73 -6.41 -16.42
N ARG A 362 5.32 -7.69 -16.37
CA ARG A 362 5.18 -8.59 -17.54
C ARG A 362 3.77 -8.52 -18.12
N TRP A 363 3.33 -7.30 -18.46
CA TRP A 363 1.95 -7.01 -18.88
C TRP A 363 1.47 -7.84 -20.07
N ASN A 364 2.30 -8.05 -21.09
CA ASN A 364 1.93 -8.87 -22.26
C ASN A 364 1.56 -10.31 -21.86
N GLU A 365 2.31 -10.92 -20.93
CA GLU A 365 1.99 -12.26 -20.44
C GLU A 365 0.75 -12.27 -19.53
N ALA A 366 0.54 -11.21 -18.75
CA ALA A 366 -0.66 -11.04 -17.94
C ALA A 366 -1.92 -10.87 -18.84
N PHE A 367 -1.82 -10.13 -19.93
CA PHE A 367 -2.88 -9.97 -20.93
C PHE A 367 -3.21 -11.28 -21.65
N GLU A 368 -2.19 -12.04 -22.07
CA GLU A 368 -2.37 -13.38 -22.63
C GLU A 368 -3.13 -14.30 -21.66
N LEU A 369 -2.82 -14.20 -20.37
CA LEU A 369 -3.46 -14.98 -19.31
C LEU A 369 -4.93 -14.58 -19.09
N CYS A 370 -5.24 -13.27 -19.09
CA CYS A 370 -6.63 -12.80 -19.00
C CYS A 370 -7.51 -13.35 -20.12
N GLY A 371 -7.01 -13.33 -21.36
CA GLY A 371 -7.73 -13.90 -22.50
C GLY A 371 -7.90 -15.41 -22.41
N ALA A 372 -6.97 -16.12 -21.77
CA ALA A 372 -7.04 -17.56 -21.58
C ALA A 372 -8.06 -18.00 -20.52
N PHE A 373 -8.23 -17.22 -19.45
CA PHE A 373 -9.10 -17.55 -18.30
C PHE A 373 -10.43 -16.76 -18.25
N ASP A 374 -10.75 -15.94 -19.26
CA ASP A 374 -11.89 -14.98 -19.26
C ASP A 374 -11.90 -14.07 -18.02
N LEU A 375 -10.73 -13.66 -17.56
CA LEU A 375 -10.65 -12.73 -16.44
C LEU A 375 -11.07 -11.33 -16.89
N SER A 376 -11.89 -10.66 -16.08
CA SER A 376 -12.21 -9.25 -16.29
C SER A 376 -10.99 -8.39 -15.96
N PHE A 377 -10.25 -8.04 -17.00
CA PHE A 377 -9.04 -7.24 -16.90
C PHE A 377 -9.27 -5.89 -16.17
N PRO A 378 -10.33 -5.11 -16.47
CA PRO A 378 -10.63 -3.90 -15.71
C PRO A 378 -10.93 -4.18 -14.22
N HIS A 379 -11.58 -5.30 -13.91
CA HIS A 379 -11.92 -5.63 -12.53
C HIS A 379 -10.69 -5.98 -11.69
N ILE A 380 -9.77 -6.78 -12.24
CA ILE A 380 -8.54 -7.16 -11.52
C ILE A 380 -7.62 -5.94 -11.36
N CYS A 381 -7.46 -5.14 -12.41
CA CYS A 381 -6.69 -3.89 -12.32
C CYS A 381 -7.32 -2.91 -11.32
N SER A 382 -8.65 -2.81 -11.26
CA SER A 382 -9.34 -1.99 -10.25
C SER A 382 -9.11 -2.51 -8.82
N SER A 383 -9.14 -3.82 -8.62
CA SER A 383 -8.80 -4.43 -7.32
C SER A 383 -7.36 -4.17 -6.92
N MET A 384 -6.38 -4.37 -7.82
CA MET A 384 -4.98 -4.09 -7.53
C MET A 384 -4.74 -2.60 -7.27
N ALA A 385 -5.41 -1.73 -8.02
CA ALA A 385 -5.33 -0.29 -7.82
C ALA A 385 -5.93 0.11 -6.47
N PHE A 386 -6.98 -0.57 -6.01
CA PHE A 386 -7.53 -0.37 -4.69
C PHE A 386 -6.59 -0.83 -3.57
N ASP A 387 -5.95 -1.98 -3.74
CA ASP A 387 -4.93 -2.48 -2.80
C ASP A 387 -3.77 -1.44 -2.71
N ALA A 388 -3.28 -0.96 -3.86
CA ALA A 388 -2.27 0.10 -3.93
C ALA A 388 -2.74 1.41 -3.28
N ILE A 389 -4.04 1.77 -3.40
CA ILE A 389 -4.63 2.92 -2.71
C ILE A 389 -4.60 2.73 -1.19
N GLN A 390 -4.94 1.54 -0.68
CA GLN A 390 -4.90 1.23 0.76
C GLN A 390 -3.48 1.29 1.31
N GLU A 391 -2.49 0.86 0.52
CA GLU A 391 -1.07 0.92 0.85
C GLU A 391 -0.44 2.31 0.68
N GLY A 392 -1.20 3.30 0.19
CA GLY A 392 -0.69 4.66 -0.05
C GLY A 392 0.13 4.83 -1.33
N LYS A 393 0.18 3.82 -2.20
CA LYS A 393 0.92 3.79 -3.48
C LYS A 393 0.08 4.34 -4.64
N TYR A 394 -0.27 5.61 -4.57
CA TYR A 394 -1.25 6.22 -5.49
C TYR A 394 -0.80 6.31 -6.96
N HIS A 395 0.51 6.41 -7.24
CA HIS A 395 1.05 6.34 -8.61
C HIS A 395 0.88 4.97 -9.24
N GLU A 396 1.14 3.94 -8.46
CA GLU A 396 0.96 2.57 -8.88
C GLU A 396 -0.52 2.31 -9.15
N ALA A 397 -1.41 2.75 -8.26
CA ALA A 397 -2.85 2.68 -8.47
C ALA A 397 -3.30 3.38 -9.77
N LEU A 398 -2.76 4.58 -10.05
CA LEU A 398 -3.05 5.31 -11.29
C LEU A 398 -2.57 4.55 -12.52
N SER A 399 -1.36 4.00 -12.48
CA SER A 399 -0.80 3.19 -13.55
C SER A 399 -1.64 1.93 -13.81
N LEU A 400 -2.08 1.26 -12.74
CA LEU A 400 -2.94 0.09 -12.80
C LEU A 400 -4.31 0.42 -13.41
N TYR A 401 -4.94 1.54 -13.01
CA TYR A 401 -6.18 2.00 -13.62
C TYR A 401 -6.03 2.32 -15.11
N LYS A 402 -4.92 2.95 -15.50
CA LYS A 402 -4.60 3.26 -16.91
C LYS A 402 -4.39 2.00 -17.73
N GLN A 403 -3.51 1.10 -17.28
CA GLN A 403 -3.28 -0.18 -17.95
C GLN A 403 -4.59 -0.94 -18.06
N GLY A 404 -5.39 -0.95 -16.98
CA GLY A 404 -6.70 -1.58 -16.81
C GLY A 404 -7.83 -1.10 -17.71
N ASN A 405 -7.70 0.06 -18.36
CA ASN A 405 -8.84 0.77 -18.99
C ASN A 405 -10.08 0.83 -18.07
N CYS A 406 -9.87 1.14 -16.78
CA CYS A 406 -10.93 1.15 -15.77
C CYS A 406 -11.88 2.35 -15.92
N ASP A 407 -13.08 2.26 -15.34
CA ASP A 407 -14.10 3.32 -15.43
C ASP A 407 -13.63 4.62 -14.76
N PHE A 408 -13.66 5.72 -15.53
CA PHE A 408 -13.30 7.06 -15.06
C PHE A 408 -14.05 7.48 -13.78
N THR A 409 -15.34 7.20 -13.73
CA THR A 409 -16.22 7.51 -12.59
C THR A 409 -15.74 6.77 -11.35
N GLU A 410 -15.41 5.48 -11.50
CA GLU A 410 -14.86 4.67 -10.40
C GLU A 410 -13.53 5.25 -9.89
N ILE A 411 -12.62 5.62 -10.79
CA ILE A 411 -11.32 6.21 -10.45
C ILE A 411 -11.52 7.50 -9.63
N VAL A 412 -12.36 8.42 -10.10
CA VAL A 412 -12.66 9.68 -9.40
C VAL A 412 -13.33 9.43 -8.04
N HIS A 413 -14.30 8.51 -7.97
CA HIS A 413 -15.01 8.17 -6.73
C HIS A 413 -14.12 7.49 -5.68
N ARG A 414 -13.02 6.83 -6.07
CA ARG A 414 -12.08 6.24 -5.11
C ARG A 414 -11.04 7.25 -4.60
N PHE A 415 -10.58 8.18 -5.44
CA PHE A 415 -9.59 9.19 -5.01
C PHE A 415 -10.21 10.35 -4.21
N LEU A 416 -11.45 10.75 -4.51
CA LEU A 416 -12.12 11.87 -3.85
C LEU A 416 -12.29 11.71 -2.32
N PRO A 417 -12.83 10.59 -1.80
CA PRO A 417 -13.04 10.39 -0.35
C PRO A 417 -11.73 10.35 0.43
N LEU A 418 -10.63 9.98 -0.22
CA LEU A 418 -9.30 9.89 0.37
C LEU A 418 -8.55 11.24 0.35
N GLY A 419 -9.22 12.31 -0.11
CA GLY A 419 -8.62 13.62 -0.22
C GLY A 419 -7.49 13.71 -1.25
N LYS A 420 -7.55 12.88 -2.30
CA LYS A 420 -6.60 12.84 -3.41
C LYS A 420 -7.17 13.52 -4.66
N GLU A 421 -7.79 14.68 -4.48
CA GLU A 421 -8.42 15.47 -5.56
C GLU A 421 -7.43 15.82 -6.69
N ARG A 422 -6.12 15.84 -6.41
CA ARG A 422 -5.06 16.04 -7.41
C ARG A 422 -4.99 14.90 -8.44
N TYR A 423 -5.01 13.64 -7.97
CA TYR A 423 -5.02 12.48 -8.86
C TYR A 423 -6.33 12.40 -9.65
N ALA A 424 -7.46 12.74 -9.00
CA ALA A 424 -8.75 12.85 -9.70
C ALA A 424 -8.73 13.95 -10.78
N LEU A 425 -8.14 15.12 -10.50
CA LEU A 425 -8.02 16.22 -11.47
C LEU A 425 -7.11 15.83 -12.63
N HIS A 426 -5.97 15.21 -12.37
CA HIS A 426 -5.03 14.77 -13.41
C HIS A 426 -5.69 13.77 -14.37
N VAL A 427 -6.39 12.75 -13.85
CA VAL A 427 -7.15 11.80 -14.68
C VAL A 427 -8.23 12.52 -15.50
N THR A 428 -8.89 13.53 -14.92
CA THR A 428 -9.92 14.32 -15.62
C THR A 428 -9.32 15.16 -16.75
N LEU A 429 -8.15 15.75 -16.54
CA LEU A 429 -7.43 16.54 -17.55
C LEU A 429 -6.89 15.66 -18.67
N GLU A 430 -6.31 14.50 -18.34
CA GLU A 430 -5.89 13.53 -19.34
C GLU A 430 -7.07 13.02 -20.17
N ALA A 431 -8.22 12.70 -19.56
CA ALA A 431 -9.42 12.29 -20.28
C ALA A 431 -9.99 13.40 -21.20
N LEU A 432 -9.70 14.67 -20.93
CA LEU A 432 -10.09 15.82 -21.76
C LEU A 432 -9.14 16.05 -22.95
N ILE A 433 -7.85 15.74 -22.77
CA ILE A 433 -6.77 15.98 -23.75
C ILE A 433 -6.58 14.76 -24.67
N ASP A 434 -6.66 13.57 -24.10
CA ASP A 434 -6.36 12.31 -24.76
C ASP A 434 -7.61 11.73 -25.43
N GLN A 435 -7.45 11.10 -26.60
CA GLN A 435 -8.53 10.38 -27.29
C GLN A 435 -8.70 8.95 -26.76
N SER A 436 -8.22 8.67 -25.56
CA SER A 436 -8.24 7.34 -24.95
C SER A 436 -9.65 6.93 -24.52
N ALA A 437 -9.83 5.64 -24.19
CA ALA A 437 -11.11 5.06 -23.79
C ALA A 437 -11.72 5.66 -22.49
N LEU A 438 -10.99 6.54 -21.80
CA LEU A 438 -11.49 7.35 -20.68
C LEU A 438 -12.52 8.42 -21.11
N ALA A 439 -12.66 8.67 -22.42
CA ALA A 439 -13.58 9.65 -23.01
C ALA A 439 -15.05 9.16 -23.16
N THR A 440 -15.47 8.12 -22.42
CA THR A 440 -16.89 7.68 -22.42
C THR A 440 -17.82 8.69 -21.74
N VAL A 441 -17.27 9.58 -20.92
CA VAL A 441 -18.00 10.67 -20.27
C VAL A 441 -18.07 11.89 -21.19
N PRO A 442 -19.24 12.53 -21.38
CA PRO A 442 -19.35 13.73 -22.20
C PRO A 442 -18.39 14.84 -21.75
N LYS A 443 -17.73 15.53 -22.70
CA LYS A 443 -16.79 16.62 -22.39
C LYS A 443 -17.39 17.73 -21.51
N SER A 444 -18.69 17.99 -21.61
CA SER A 444 -19.38 18.94 -20.72
C SER A 444 -19.39 18.47 -19.26
N VAL A 445 -19.68 17.19 -19.02
CA VAL A 445 -19.66 16.59 -17.68
C VAL A 445 -18.23 16.54 -17.14
N MET A 446 -17.24 16.22 -17.97
CA MET A 446 -15.83 16.26 -17.57
C MET A 446 -15.39 17.68 -17.20
N LYS A 447 -15.87 18.71 -17.90
CA LYS A 447 -15.64 20.12 -17.54
C LYS A 447 -16.28 20.46 -16.19
N ASP A 448 -17.52 20.04 -15.92
CA ASP A 448 -18.19 20.29 -14.64
C ASP A 448 -17.48 19.59 -13.46
N VAL A 449 -17.05 18.34 -13.67
CA VAL A 449 -16.26 17.57 -12.69
C VAL A 449 -14.91 18.24 -12.44
N MET A 450 -14.23 18.67 -13.50
CA MET A 450 -12.98 19.41 -13.42
C MET A 450 -13.16 20.75 -12.68
N GLU A 451 -14.18 21.55 -12.99
CA GLU A 451 -14.47 22.81 -12.28
C GLU A 451 -14.76 22.56 -10.79
N SER A 452 -15.51 21.50 -10.48
CA SER A 452 -15.79 21.10 -9.10
C SER A 452 -14.52 20.65 -8.37
N LEU A 453 -13.68 19.82 -9.01
CA LEU A 453 -12.38 19.41 -8.50
C LEU A 453 -11.45 20.61 -8.33
N PHE A 454 -11.45 21.54 -9.27
CA PHE A 454 -10.65 22.75 -9.23
C PHE A 454 -11.11 23.70 -8.12
N ARG A 455 -12.42 23.87 -7.90
CA ARG A 455 -12.96 24.62 -6.75
C ARG A 455 -12.63 23.94 -5.43
N ARG A 456 -12.76 22.61 -5.34
CA ARG A 456 -12.36 21.82 -4.16
C ARG A 456 -10.86 21.94 -3.89
N LEU A 457 -10.04 21.86 -4.94
CA LEU A 457 -8.61 22.07 -4.87
C LEU A 457 -8.29 23.51 -4.53
N GLN A 458 -8.97 24.54 -5.03
CA GLN A 458 -8.79 25.93 -4.59
C GLN A 458 -9.15 26.12 -3.11
N VAL A 459 -10.22 25.49 -2.64
CA VAL A 459 -10.61 25.48 -1.22
C VAL A 459 -9.61 24.70 -0.37
N LYS A 460 -9.01 23.61 -0.88
CA LYS A 460 -7.92 22.91 -0.20
C LYS A 460 -6.56 23.63 -0.29
N TRP A 461 -6.23 24.24 -1.43
CA TRP A 461 -5.03 25.02 -1.76
C TRP A 461 -4.99 26.35 -1.01
N SER A 462 -6.14 26.91 -0.65
CA SER A 462 -6.22 27.98 0.35
C SER A 462 -5.93 27.52 1.79
N ILE A 463 -5.86 26.21 2.03
CA ILE A 463 -5.43 25.59 3.31
C ILE A 463 -3.95 25.17 3.24
N PHE A 464 -3.38 24.95 2.04
CA PHE A 464 -1.96 24.61 1.86
C PHE A 464 -1.05 25.84 1.94
N PRO A 465 0.01 25.79 2.76
CA PRO A 465 0.79 26.97 3.12
C PRO A 465 1.49 27.60 1.94
N SER A 466 2.01 26.88 0.95
CA SER A 466 2.75 27.46 -0.19
C SER A 466 1.86 28.27 -1.14
N PHE A 467 0.62 27.81 -1.41
CA PHE A 467 -0.37 28.59 -2.16
C PHE A 467 -1.07 29.64 -1.30
N LYS A 468 -1.20 29.40 0.01
CA LYS A 468 -1.64 30.40 0.98
C LYS A 468 -0.58 31.48 1.22
N ILE A 469 0.71 31.17 1.12
CA ILE A 469 1.88 32.06 1.17
C ILE A 469 1.87 32.94 -0.07
N LEU A 470 1.63 32.36 -1.25
CA LEU A 470 1.48 33.12 -2.50
C LEU A 470 0.19 33.97 -2.47
N SER A 471 -0.95 33.40 -2.08
CA SER A 471 -2.22 34.13 -1.92
C SER A 471 -2.16 35.18 -0.81
N ASN A 472 -1.37 34.99 0.24
CA ASN A 472 -1.18 35.97 1.32
C ASN A 472 -0.17 37.04 0.90
N ARG A 473 0.86 36.72 0.10
CA ARG A 473 1.70 37.71 -0.58
C ARG A 473 0.88 38.58 -1.55
N ILE A 474 -0.15 38.00 -2.17
CA ILE A 474 -1.03 38.67 -3.15
C ILE A 474 -2.18 39.43 -2.48
N LYS A 475 -2.68 38.97 -1.32
CA LYS A 475 -3.83 39.56 -0.61
C LYS A 475 -3.47 40.37 0.64
N SER A 476 -2.23 40.32 1.14
CA SER A 476 -1.86 41.13 2.29
C SER A 476 -1.88 42.61 1.90
N ASP A 477 -2.57 43.44 2.68
CA ASP A 477 -2.53 44.91 2.61
C ASP A 477 -1.11 45.50 2.86
N ASN A 478 -0.10 44.64 3.06
CA ASN A 478 1.29 45.04 3.26
C ASN A 478 1.97 45.36 1.92
N ARG A 479 2.30 46.64 1.80
CA ARG A 479 2.56 47.42 0.58
C ARG A 479 3.96 47.23 -0.02
N VAL A 480 4.43 45.98 -0.12
CA VAL A 480 5.68 45.66 -0.84
C VAL A 480 5.47 45.61 -2.35
N LEU A 481 4.23 45.37 -2.79
CA LEU A 481 3.86 45.25 -4.19
C LEU A 481 2.66 46.16 -4.49
N PRO A 482 2.57 46.75 -5.69
CA PRO A 482 1.40 47.51 -6.08
C PRO A 482 0.15 46.63 -5.98
N LEU A 483 -0.90 47.17 -5.37
CA LEU A 483 -2.17 46.45 -5.24
C LEU A 483 -2.71 46.12 -6.64
N PRO A 484 -3.45 45.00 -6.82
CA PRO A 484 -4.08 44.69 -8.11
C PRO A 484 -4.99 45.83 -8.64
N SER A 485 -5.51 46.67 -7.75
CA SER A 485 -6.22 47.91 -8.09
C SER A 485 -5.33 48.96 -8.77
N ASP A 486 -4.09 49.08 -8.33
CA ASP A 486 -3.12 50.06 -8.84
C ASP A 486 -2.68 49.67 -10.26
N LEU A 487 -2.57 48.36 -10.54
CA LEU A 487 -2.31 47.87 -11.88
C LEU A 487 -3.46 48.18 -12.84
N ARG A 488 -4.73 47.99 -12.42
CA ARG A 488 -5.93 48.32 -13.22
C ARG A 488 -5.99 49.79 -13.64
N SER A 489 -5.48 50.69 -12.80
CA SER A 489 -5.35 52.12 -13.11
C SER A 489 -4.12 52.46 -13.95
N SER A 490 -3.14 51.57 -14.06
CA SER A 490 -1.95 51.80 -14.86
C SER A 490 -2.28 51.71 -16.36
N LYS A 491 -1.58 52.53 -17.16
CA LYS A 491 -1.66 52.49 -18.64
C LYS A 491 -1.26 51.14 -19.25
N TYR A 492 -0.66 50.24 -18.46
CA TYR A 492 -0.16 48.94 -18.88
C TYR A 492 -1.20 47.81 -18.76
N TYR A 493 -2.30 48.00 -18.01
CA TYR A 493 -3.36 47.00 -17.85
C TYR A 493 -4.06 46.62 -19.16
N ASN A 494 -4.28 47.59 -20.05
CA ASN A 494 -4.88 47.31 -21.35
C ASN A 494 -3.94 46.51 -22.26
N ALA A 495 -2.61 46.69 -22.12
CA ALA A 495 -1.63 45.88 -22.84
C ALA A 495 -1.56 44.43 -22.32
N VAL A 496 -1.79 44.23 -21.01
CA VAL A 496 -1.94 42.92 -20.35
C VAL A 496 -3.17 42.14 -20.86
N LEU A 497 -4.29 42.83 -21.10
CA LEU A 497 -5.54 42.22 -21.58
C LEU A 497 -5.58 41.95 -23.08
N GLU A 498 -4.87 42.76 -23.88
CA GLU A 498 -4.89 42.68 -25.35
C GLU A 498 -3.84 41.73 -25.96
N ASP A 499 -3.08 40.98 -25.16
CA ASP A 499 -2.06 40.00 -25.61
C ASP A 499 -0.94 40.61 -26.49
N LYS A 500 -0.75 41.95 -26.43
CA LYS A 500 0.15 42.69 -27.34
C LYS A 500 1.59 42.82 -26.86
N SER A 501 1.91 42.34 -25.67
CA SER A 501 3.27 42.32 -25.15
C SER A 501 3.56 40.96 -24.55
N ASN A 502 4.66 40.33 -24.96
CA ASN A 502 5.24 39.13 -24.35
C ASN A 502 5.45 39.40 -22.84
N ILE A 503 4.45 39.10 -22.02
CA ILE A 503 4.51 39.25 -20.56
C ILE A 503 4.65 37.84 -19.97
N PRO A 504 5.61 37.61 -19.05
CA PRO A 504 5.79 36.31 -18.43
C PRO A 504 4.52 35.76 -17.80
N GLY A 505 4.22 34.48 -18.08
CA GLY A 505 2.99 33.81 -17.62
C GLY A 505 2.80 33.84 -16.09
N ALA A 506 3.90 33.80 -15.33
CA ALA A 506 3.91 33.92 -13.88
C ALA A 506 3.58 35.35 -13.39
N LEU A 507 4.02 36.37 -14.14
CA LEU A 507 3.68 37.78 -13.87
C LEU A 507 2.21 38.05 -14.21
N LEU A 508 1.70 37.45 -15.30
CA LEU A 508 0.28 37.45 -15.64
C LEU A 508 -0.54 36.85 -14.50
N TYR A 509 -0.23 35.63 -14.06
CA TYR A 509 -0.94 34.96 -12.95
C TYR A 509 -1.00 35.81 -11.66
N ARG A 510 0.09 36.50 -11.33
CA ARG A 510 0.20 37.43 -10.19
C ARG A 510 -0.82 38.59 -10.25
N TYR A 511 -1.20 39.02 -11.45
CA TYR A 511 -2.16 40.09 -11.69
C TYR A 511 -3.56 39.59 -12.14
N HIS A 512 -3.68 38.30 -12.47
CA HIS A 512 -4.85 37.68 -13.11
C HIS A 512 -6.00 37.31 -12.16
N THR A 513 -5.81 37.33 -10.83
CA THR A 513 -6.88 37.06 -9.86
C THR A 513 -8.10 37.99 -10.00
N TYR A 514 -8.02 38.98 -10.90
CA TYR A 514 -9.03 40.00 -11.11
C TYR A 514 -9.51 40.16 -12.58
N SER A 515 -9.04 39.36 -13.55
CA SER A 515 -9.38 39.52 -14.98
C SER A 515 -10.14 38.35 -15.66
N PHE A 516 -10.39 37.22 -14.98
CA PHE A 516 -11.26 36.13 -15.47
C PHE A 516 -11.06 35.70 -16.96
N ASN A 517 -9.82 35.56 -17.44
CA ASN A 517 -9.56 34.92 -18.74
C ASN A 517 -9.23 33.42 -18.58
N GLU A 518 -10.21 32.56 -18.89
CA GLU A 518 -10.15 31.10 -18.69
C GLU A 518 -9.04 30.40 -19.49
N ASN A 519 -8.75 30.85 -20.72
CA ASN A 519 -7.78 30.18 -21.60
C ASN A 519 -6.34 30.23 -21.06
N LEU A 520 -5.98 31.33 -20.39
CA LEU A 520 -4.66 31.50 -19.77
C LEU A 520 -4.51 30.63 -18.51
N ALA A 521 -5.59 30.42 -17.75
CA ALA A 521 -5.59 29.51 -16.60
C ALA A 521 -5.39 28.05 -17.02
N PHE A 522 -6.02 27.62 -18.12
CA PHE A 522 -5.89 26.26 -18.65
C PHE A 522 -4.47 25.92 -19.08
N LYS A 523 -3.79 26.83 -19.80
CA LYS A 523 -2.40 26.62 -20.26
C LYS A 523 -1.42 26.44 -19.09
N TYR A 524 -1.67 27.13 -17.98
CA TYR A 524 -0.85 27.02 -16.77
C TYR A 524 -1.10 25.71 -16.01
N ILE A 525 -2.35 25.30 -15.83
CA ILE A 525 -2.72 24.08 -15.08
C ILE A 525 -2.21 22.81 -15.78
N SER A 526 -2.27 22.75 -17.11
CA SER A 526 -1.78 21.58 -17.88
C SER A 526 -0.25 21.41 -17.86
N ASN A 527 0.48 22.47 -17.53
CA ASN A 527 1.94 22.42 -17.41
C ASN A 527 2.36 22.09 -15.96
N ALA A 528 1.56 22.51 -14.97
CA ALA A 528 1.83 22.27 -13.56
C ALA A 528 1.45 20.86 -13.09
N ASP A 529 0.42 20.22 -13.66
CA ASP A 529 -0.09 18.92 -13.19
C ASP A 529 0.92 17.77 -13.41
N LYS A 530 1.70 17.80 -14.50
CA LYS A 530 2.74 16.81 -14.80
C LYS A 530 3.93 16.85 -13.83
N ILE A 531 4.13 17.99 -13.16
CA ILE A 531 5.29 18.28 -12.31
C ILE A 531 4.99 17.98 -10.83
N ASP A 532 3.75 18.17 -10.40
CA ASP A 532 3.34 18.03 -8.98
C ASP A 532 2.95 16.59 -8.60
N LEU A 533 2.96 15.67 -9.56
CA LEU A 533 2.66 14.27 -9.34
C LEU A 533 3.81 13.54 -8.65
N GLU A 534 5.07 13.96 -8.73
CA GLU A 534 6.20 13.21 -8.13
C GLU A 534 6.28 13.27 -6.58
N TYR A 535 5.28 13.86 -5.92
CA TYR A 535 5.30 14.05 -4.47
C TYR A 535 4.39 13.08 -3.70
N PRO A 536 4.93 12.31 -2.74
CA PRO A 536 4.10 11.79 -1.67
C PRO A 536 3.57 12.96 -0.84
N PRO A 537 2.31 12.92 -0.39
CA PRO A 537 1.81 13.87 0.58
C PRO A 537 2.45 13.51 1.91
N TYR A 538 3.49 14.24 2.30
CA TYR A 538 3.87 14.27 3.71
C TYR A 538 2.87 15.16 4.45
N ASP A 539 2.01 14.49 5.20
CA ASP A 539 1.08 15.05 6.17
C ASP A 539 1.84 15.80 7.26
N ALA A 540 1.62 17.11 7.26
CA ALA A 540 1.51 17.94 8.44
C ALA A 540 0.92 19.26 7.99
N SER A 541 -0.16 19.72 8.63
CA SER A 541 -0.67 21.07 8.39
C SER A 541 0.46 22.08 8.62
N PRO A 542 0.51 23.23 7.94
CA PRO A 542 1.46 24.29 8.28
C PRO A 542 1.43 24.67 9.75
N GLN A 543 0.29 24.53 10.42
CA GLN A 543 0.17 24.72 11.86
C GLN A 543 0.87 23.61 12.65
N PHE A 544 0.87 22.36 12.17
CA PHE A 544 1.60 21.23 12.77
C PHE A 544 3.09 21.26 12.44
N LYS A 545 3.50 21.66 11.23
CA LYS A 545 4.92 21.94 10.92
C LYS A 545 5.43 23.15 11.70
N ALA A 546 4.64 24.21 11.85
CA ALA A 546 4.94 25.36 12.71
C ALA A 546 5.05 24.96 14.18
N LEU A 547 4.19 24.05 14.65
CA LEU A 547 4.26 23.49 16.00
C LEU A 547 5.51 22.61 16.16
N VAL A 548 5.82 21.73 15.20
CA VAL A 548 7.02 20.87 15.19
C VAL A 548 8.31 21.69 15.05
N HIS A 549 8.34 22.76 14.25
CA HIS A 549 9.47 23.71 14.15
C HIS A 549 9.59 24.60 15.39
N GLN A 550 8.48 25.06 15.98
CA GLN A 550 8.49 25.73 17.29
C GLN A 550 8.99 24.79 18.40
N LEU A 551 8.68 23.49 18.30
CA LEU A 551 9.11 22.45 19.22
C LEU A 551 10.58 22.02 19.00
N TYR A 552 11.13 22.13 17.78
CA TYR A 552 12.51 21.73 17.47
C TYR A 552 13.54 22.87 17.52
N ASN A 553 13.18 24.12 17.24
CA ASN A 553 14.19 25.10 16.79
C ASN A 553 14.15 26.49 17.44
N SER A 554 13.53 26.63 18.61
CA SER A 554 13.58 27.90 19.39
C SER A 554 14.86 28.11 20.20
N LYS A 555 15.85 27.21 20.11
CA LYS A 555 16.96 27.15 21.09
C LYS A 555 18.15 28.07 20.83
N ASN A 556 18.37 28.57 19.60
CA ASN A 556 19.69 29.12 19.23
C ASN A 556 19.68 30.54 18.62
N THR A 557 18.54 31.25 18.62
CA THR A 557 18.45 32.49 17.83
C THR A 557 18.06 33.68 18.67
N LYS A 558 18.96 34.64 18.76
CA LYS A 558 18.63 35.97 19.28
C LYS A 558 17.86 36.73 18.24
N ILE A 559 16.73 37.25 18.67
CA ILE A 559 15.88 38.08 17.84
C ILE A 559 15.72 39.39 18.56
N LYS A 560 16.16 40.47 17.94
CA LYS A 560 15.87 41.82 18.40
C LYS A 560 14.72 42.37 17.56
N ASN A 561 13.78 43.06 18.20
CA ASN A 561 12.82 43.87 17.46
C ASN A 561 13.61 44.99 16.78
N TYR A 562 13.52 45.07 15.46
CA TYR A 562 14.19 46.11 14.71
C TYR A 562 13.49 47.46 14.97
N LYS A 563 14.26 48.56 14.97
CA LYS A 563 13.73 49.88 15.37
C LYS A 563 12.67 50.41 14.39
N ILE A 564 12.85 50.14 13.10
CA ILE A 564 11.98 50.64 12.04
C ILE A 564 10.77 49.71 11.91
N LYS A 565 9.60 50.24 12.28
CA LYS A 565 8.32 49.53 12.18
C LYS A 565 7.69 49.74 10.81
N ASN A 566 7.05 48.71 10.26
CA ASN A 566 6.36 48.74 8.95
C ASN A 566 7.25 48.98 7.71
N ALA A 567 8.55 48.69 7.79
CA ALA A 567 9.40 48.71 6.61
C ALA A 567 9.05 47.58 5.64
N VAL A 568 9.13 47.91 4.35
CA VAL A 568 8.85 47.06 3.18
C VAL A 568 10.17 46.60 2.54
N LYS A 569 11.20 47.44 2.59
CA LYS A 569 12.59 47.14 2.22
C LYS A 569 13.52 48.01 3.07
N ILE A 570 14.63 47.44 3.54
CA ILE A 570 15.64 48.15 4.34
C ILE A 570 16.99 47.94 3.65
N ILE A 571 17.75 49.00 3.44
CA ILE A 571 19.18 48.89 3.08
C ILE A 571 20.01 49.03 4.36
N ASP A 572 19.73 50.07 5.15
CA ASP A 572 20.33 50.31 6.46
C ASP A 572 19.34 51.07 7.38
N GLU A 573 19.77 51.45 8.59
CA GLU A 573 18.91 52.19 9.54
C GLU A 573 18.47 53.57 9.02
N ALA A 574 19.20 54.19 8.08
CA ALA A 574 18.92 55.53 7.56
C ALA A 574 18.23 55.50 6.17
N ASN A 575 18.29 54.37 5.46
CA ASN A 575 17.80 54.17 4.10
C ASN A 575 16.80 53.01 4.04
N TYR A 576 15.51 53.32 4.02
CA TYR A 576 14.44 52.33 4.04
C TYR A 576 13.21 52.78 3.25
N LEU A 577 12.46 51.81 2.75
CA LEU A 577 11.17 52.01 2.11
C LEU A 577 10.10 51.49 3.06
N THR A 578 9.13 52.34 3.36
CA THR A 578 7.87 51.91 3.97
C THR A 578 6.80 51.80 2.90
N ALA A 579 5.66 51.35 3.37
CA ALA A 579 4.43 51.30 2.64
C ALA A 579 3.98 52.68 2.07
N ASN A 580 4.38 53.80 2.67
CA ASN A 580 3.94 55.15 2.27
C ASN A 580 5.04 56.03 1.70
N GLU A 581 6.27 55.84 2.17
CA GLU A 581 7.37 56.79 1.97
C GLU A 581 8.68 56.04 1.78
N LEU A 582 9.51 56.57 0.88
CA LEU A 582 10.92 56.23 0.77
C LEU A 582 11.69 57.21 1.64
N VAL A 583 12.53 56.70 2.55
CA VAL A 583 13.35 57.50 3.46
C VAL A 583 14.82 57.24 3.14
N ILE A 584 15.57 58.32 2.91
CA ILE A 584 16.99 58.30 2.54
C ILE A 584 17.73 59.26 3.47
N ASN A 585 18.78 58.77 4.13
CA ASN A 585 19.50 59.49 5.19
C ASN A 585 18.55 60.11 6.23
N ASP A 586 17.62 59.30 6.77
CA ASP A 586 16.58 59.71 7.73
C ASP A 586 15.61 60.80 7.25
N THR A 587 15.63 61.12 5.94
CA THR A 587 14.80 62.16 5.33
C THR A 587 13.81 61.55 4.34
N PRO A 588 12.48 61.78 4.49
CA PRO A 588 11.50 61.33 3.51
C PRO A 588 11.74 61.98 2.15
N VAL A 589 11.75 61.18 1.09
CA VAL A 589 11.81 61.64 -0.29
C VAL A 589 10.45 62.21 -0.67
N SER A 590 10.39 63.50 -0.99
CA SER A 590 9.16 64.19 -1.38
C SER A 590 8.83 63.93 -2.86
N THR A 591 7.94 62.98 -3.14
CA THR A 591 7.40 62.75 -4.49
C THR A 591 5.87 62.65 -4.50
N ASP A 592 5.27 63.04 -5.64
CA ASP A 592 3.82 62.89 -5.88
C ASP A 592 3.40 61.43 -6.11
N VAL A 593 4.38 60.54 -6.31
CA VAL A 593 4.15 59.13 -6.68
C VAL A 593 4.88 58.22 -5.68
N PRO A 594 4.17 57.25 -5.07
CA PRO A 594 4.76 56.30 -4.15
C PRO A 594 5.69 55.29 -4.85
N PHE A 595 6.68 54.81 -4.11
CA PHE A 595 7.67 53.82 -4.54
C PHE A 595 7.29 52.42 -4.05
N PHE A 596 7.75 51.38 -4.74
CA PHE A 596 7.61 49.99 -4.28
C PHE A 596 8.93 49.21 -4.24
N ASP A 597 9.99 49.68 -4.91
CA ASP A 597 11.33 49.10 -4.81
C ASP A 597 12.40 50.19 -4.98
N PHE A 598 13.58 50.00 -4.40
CA PHE A 598 14.71 50.91 -4.54
C PHE A 598 16.06 50.23 -4.28
N GLU A 599 17.12 50.72 -4.90
CA GLU A 599 18.51 50.29 -4.67
C GLU A 599 19.43 51.52 -4.68
N ILE A 600 20.53 51.48 -3.92
CA ILE A 600 21.57 52.51 -3.96
C ILE A 600 22.78 51.89 -4.66
N PHE A 601 23.13 52.44 -5.83
CA PHE A 601 24.24 51.97 -6.63
C PHE A 601 25.19 53.15 -6.92
N ASP A 602 26.45 53.01 -6.51
CA ASP A 602 27.50 54.04 -6.62
C ASP A 602 27.11 55.43 -6.08
N GLY A 603 26.38 55.46 -4.96
CA GLY A 603 25.88 56.72 -4.36
C GLY A 603 24.72 57.37 -5.11
N ILE A 604 24.18 56.70 -6.14
CA ILE A 604 22.98 57.09 -6.86
C ILE A 604 21.82 56.23 -6.37
N LEU A 605 20.73 56.88 -6.00
CA LEU A 605 19.47 56.24 -5.66
C LEU A 605 18.74 55.88 -6.95
N PHE A 606 18.38 54.60 -7.11
CA PHE A 606 17.48 54.12 -8.14
C PHE A 606 16.20 53.63 -7.46
N ALA A 607 15.04 54.05 -7.95
CA ALA A 607 13.76 53.67 -7.38
C ALA A 607 12.74 53.34 -8.47
N LEU A 608 11.85 52.39 -8.19
CA LEU A 608 10.70 52.06 -9.02
C LEU A 608 9.44 52.66 -8.39
N ASN A 609 8.76 53.51 -9.15
CA ASN A 609 7.47 54.04 -8.76
C ASN A 609 6.34 53.04 -9.06
N LYS A 610 5.14 53.25 -8.54
CA LYS A 610 3.97 52.38 -8.80
C LYS A 610 3.59 52.15 -10.27
N ASP A 611 4.07 53.00 -11.19
CA ASP A 611 3.88 52.85 -12.63
C ASP A 611 4.99 52.01 -13.30
N PHE A 612 5.84 51.32 -12.52
CA PHE A 612 6.98 50.53 -12.97
C PHE A 612 8.04 51.36 -13.69
N GLN A 613 8.07 52.68 -13.48
CA GLN A 613 9.05 53.55 -14.11
C GLN A 613 10.30 53.64 -13.25
N LEU A 614 11.45 53.51 -13.90
CA LEU A 614 12.73 53.75 -13.27
C LEU A 614 12.92 55.25 -13.02
N MET A 615 13.23 55.58 -11.78
CA MET A 615 13.58 56.92 -11.33
C MET A 615 14.98 56.88 -10.73
N HIS A 616 15.76 57.95 -10.89
CA HIS A 616 17.11 58.06 -10.32
C HIS A 616 17.37 59.43 -9.70
N GLY A 617 18.18 59.48 -8.65
CA GLY A 617 18.54 60.71 -7.94
C GLY A 617 19.86 60.54 -7.18
N SER A 618 20.41 61.64 -6.66
CA SER A 618 21.55 61.55 -5.74
C SER A 618 21.11 60.92 -4.43
N ALA A 619 21.87 59.99 -3.84
CA ALA A 619 21.54 59.48 -2.50
C ALA A 619 21.65 60.56 -1.40
N LEU A 620 22.28 61.71 -1.70
CA LEU A 620 22.38 62.85 -0.79
C LEU A 620 21.29 63.90 -1.01
N ASP A 621 20.50 63.79 -2.08
CA ASP A 621 19.45 64.74 -2.44
C ASP A 621 18.09 64.03 -2.47
N THR A 622 17.03 64.74 -2.13
CA THR A 622 15.67 64.19 -2.16
C THR A 622 15.01 64.30 -3.54
N HIS A 623 15.69 64.91 -4.51
CA HIS A 623 15.19 65.05 -5.88
C HIS A 623 15.50 63.80 -6.73
N ILE A 624 14.44 63.17 -7.25
CA ILE A 624 14.52 62.00 -8.13
C ILE A 624 13.89 62.33 -9.49
N LEU A 625 14.58 62.02 -10.59
CA LEU A 625 14.16 62.23 -11.97
C LEU A 625 13.76 60.91 -12.64
N GLN A 626 12.73 60.94 -13.47
CA GLN A 626 12.29 59.78 -14.24
C GLN A 626 13.24 59.49 -15.41
N MET A 627 13.61 58.22 -15.61
CA MET A 627 14.38 57.77 -16.77
C MET A 627 13.44 57.25 -17.86
N ALA A 628 13.29 58.00 -18.95
CA ALA A 628 12.41 57.60 -20.06
C ALA A 628 13.00 56.49 -20.96
N ALA A 629 14.30 56.21 -20.85
CA ALA A 629 15.02 55.33 -21.77
C ALA A 629 14.94 53.83 -21.43
N TYR A 630 14.37 53.45 -20.29
CA TYR A 630 14.35 52.06 -19.81
C TYR A 630 12.95 51.45 -19.89
N PRO A 631 12.83 50.14 -20.19
CA PRO A 631 11.55 49.46 -20.17
C PRO A 631 10.95 49.47 -18.74
N PRO A 632 9.62 49.50 -18.62
CA PRO A 632 8.95 49.43 -17.33
C PRO A 632 9.42 48.18 -16.56
N SER A 633 9.86 48.36 -15.32
CA SER A 633 10.54 47.34 -14.52
C SER A 633 9.88 47.13 -13.17
N PHE A 634 9.92 45.89 -12.68
CA PHE A 634 9.24 45.48 -11.43
C PHE A 634 10.19 45.02 -10.33
N ALA A 635 11.49 44.92 -10.59
CA ALA A 635 12.49 44.56 -9.59
C ALA A 635 13.84 45.19 -9.90
N LEU A 636 14.54 45.63 -8.85
CA LEU A 636 15.92 46.12 -8.88
C LEU A 636 16.85 45.19 -8.10
N PHE A 637 18.03 44.96 -8.64
CA PHE A 637 19.08 44.17 -8.02
C PHE A 637 20.40 44.94 -8.12
N SER A 638 21.16 45.04 -7.04
CA SER A 638 22.45 45.75 -7.04
C SER A 638 23.59 44.81 -6.65
N SER A 639 24.75 45.07 -7.24
CA SER A 639 26.06 44.54 -6.84
C SER A 639 27.02 45.71 -6.63
N SER A 640 28.31 45.47 -6.41
CA SER A 640 29.25 46.57 -6.18
C SER A 640 29.53 47.36 -7.47
N ASN A 641 29.39 46.73 -8.63
CA ASN A 641 29.73 47.31 -9.94
C ASN A 641 28.60 47.34 -10.97
N LYS A 642 27.46 46.69 -10.71
CA LYS A 642 26.32 46.60 -11.63
C LYS A 642 24.98 46.80 -10.91
N LEU A 643 24.02 47.40 -11.61
CA LEU A 643 22.60 47.43 -11.29
C LEU A 643 21.83 46.64 -12.34
N GLY A 644 21.03 45.68 -11.90
CA GLY A 644 20.14 44.86 -12.72
C GLY A 644 18.69 45.30 -12.60
N LEU A 645 17.98 45.33 -13.73
CA LEU A 645 16.54 45.63 -13.81
C LEU A 645 15.82 44.50 -14.51
N VAL A 646 14.74 44.00 -13.91
CA VAL A 646 13.85 43.04 -14.56
C VAL A 646 12.58 43.76 -15.01
N ALA A 647 12.38 43.77 -16.32
CA ALA A 647 11.29 44.44 -17.00
C ALA A 647 9.99 43.64 -16.95
N VAL A 648 8.86 44.33 -17.05
CA VAL A 648 7.50 43.73 -17.05
C VAL A 648 7.29 42.74 -18.22
N ASN A 649 8.01 42.92 -19.32
CA ASN A 649 8.00 42.01 -20.48
C ASN A 649 9.05 40.88 -20.37
N GLY A 650 9.62 40.66 -19.18
CA GLY A 650 10.62 39.62 -18.94
C GLY A 650 12.04 39.97 -19.36
N THR A 651 12.28 41.13 -20.00
CA THR A 651 13.64 41.52 -20.38
C THR A 651 14.47 41.92 -19.18
N PHE A 652 15.76 41.60 -19.23
CA PHE A 652 16.68 41.95 -18.17
C PHE A 652 17.68 43.00 -18.68
N THR A 653 17.90 44.06 -17.89
CA THR A 653 18.83 45.16 -18.24
C THR A 653 19.90 45.28 -17.18
N LEU A 654 21.17 45.36 -17.58
CA LEU A 654 22.31 45.69 -16.72
C LEU A 654 22.77 47.12 -16.97
N ILE A 655 23.06 47.83 -15.89
CA ILE A 655 23.61 49.19 -15.86
C ILE A 655 24.91 49.15 -15.04
N ASP A 656 25.95 49.83 -15.49
CA ASP A 656 27.18 50.08 -14.73
C ASP A 656 27.36 51.59 -14.46
N LYS A 657 28.53 52.00 -13.96
CA LYS A 657 28.83 53.42 -13.70
C LYS A 657 28.83 54.30 -14.96
N ASN A 658 29.00 53.70 -16.14
CA ASN A 658 29.04 54.39 -17.43
C ASN A 658 27.67 54.43 -18.13
N GLY A 659 26.64 53.79 -17.56
CA GLY A 659 25.28 53.75 -18.07
C GLY A 659 24.84 52.33 -18.44
N LEU A 660 24.08 52.20 -19.53
CA LEU A 660 23.59 50.89 -19.99
C LEU A 660 24.76 49.97 -20.34
N LEU A 661 24.88 48.85 -19.61
CA LEU A 661 25.86 47.82 -19.87
C LEU A 661 25.33 46.84 -20.93
N LYS A 662 24.20 46.17 -20.67
CA LYS A 662 23.63 45.07 -21.52
C LYS A 662 22.12 44.92 -21.39
N ILE A 663 21.48 44.31 -22.40
CA ILE A 663 20.06 43.91 -22.37
C ILE A 663 19.93 42.45 -22.82
N TYR A 664 19.24 41.63 -22.04
CA TYR A 664 18.93 40.23 -22.34
C TYR A 664 17.44 40.09 -22.63
N GLN A 665 17.11 39.56 -23.81
CA GLN A 665 15.73 39.28 -24.21
C GLN A 665 15.33 37.88 -23.73
N GLY A 666 14.30 37.79 -22.88
CA GLY A 666 13.83 36.53 -22.32
C GLY A 666 12.56 36.72 -21.50
N ASP A 667 12.13 35.65 -20.84
CA ASP A 667 10.93 35.64 -20.00
C ASP A 667 11.30 35.55 -18.50
N PHE A 668 12.23 36.41 -18.08
CA PHE A 668 12.82 36.37 -16.75
C PHE A 668 11.88 36.92 -15.68
N ILE A 669 11.84 36.23 -14.55
CA ILE A 669 10.98 36.56 -13.41
C ILE A 669 11.78 36.87 -12.12
N ASP A 670 13.04 36.46 -12.06
CA ASP A 670 13.93 36.67 -10.93
C ASP A 670 15.40 36.70 -11.37
N LEU A 671 16.27 37.27 -10.54
CA LEU A 671 17.68 37.48 -10.83
C LEU A 671 18.57 37.30 -9.59
N ALA A 672 19.70 36.63 -9.75
CA ALA A 672 20.81 36.66 -8.81
C ALA A 672 22.00 37.39 -9.44
N LEU A 673 22.44 38.50 -8.82
CA LEU A 673 23.48 39.38 -9.36
C LEU A 673 24.65 39.57 -8.39
N THR A 674 25.84 39.16 -8.81
CA THR A 674 27.13 39.44 -8.15
C THR A 674 28.06 40.13 -9.14
N ASP A 675 29.23 40.59 -8.69
CA ASP A 675 30.19 41.20 -9.60
C ASP A 675 30.68 40.21 -10.68
N LYS A 676 30.76 38.91 -10.34
CA LYS A 676 31.29 37.83 -11.19
C LYS A 676 30.23 37.06 -11.97
N LEU A 677 29.05 36.86 -11.39
CA LEU A 677 27.98 36.02 -11.92
C LEU A 677 26.64 36.74 -11.99
N THR A 678 25.92 36.49 -13.09
CA THR A 678 24.54 36.92 -13.29
C THR A 678 23.69 35.72 -13.71
N ILE A 679 22.65 35.41 -12.94
CA ILE A 679 21.76 34.28 -13.21
C ILE A 679 20.33 34.79 -13.29
N GLY A 680 19.62 34.42 -14.35
CA GLY A 680 18.21 34.72 -14.54
C GLY A 680 17.35 33.47 -14.39
N LEU A 681 16.20 33.59 -13.76
CA LEU A 681 15.18 32.54 -13.69
C LEU A 681 14.03 32.87 -14.64
N SER A 682 13.66 31.94 -15.51
CA SER A 682 12.50 32.12 -16.40
C SER A 682 11.18 31.73 -15.75
N SER A 683 10.07 32.16 -16.37
CA SER A 683 8.71 31.78 -15.97
C SER A 683 8.42 30.27 -16.03
N GLU A 684 9.20 29.51 -16.79
CA GLU A 684 9.11 28.05 -16.93
C GLU A 684 9.88 27.30 -15.83
N GLY A 685 10.57 28.01 -14.94
CA GLY A 685 11.39 27.42 -13.88
C GLY A 685 12.75 26.94 -14.37
N THR A 686 13.24 27.48 -15.49
CA THR A 686 14.59 27.21 -16.01
C THR A 686 15.52 28.34 -15.60
N ALA A 687 16.64 27.99 -14.96
CA ALA A 687 17.68 28.96 -14.63
C ALA A 687 18.68 29.09 -15.78
N TYR A 688 19.17 30.29 -16.01
CA TYR A 688 20.09 30.63 -17.09
C TYR A 688 21.28 31.40 -16.54
N LEU A 689 22.48 30.98 -16.92
CA LEU A 689 23.68 31.78 -16.73
C LEU A 689 23.75 32.84 -17.84
N LEU A 690 23.75 34.12 -17.47
CA LEU A 690 23.79 35.23 -18.41
C LEU A 690 25.25 35.61 -18.67
N LEU A 691 25.71 35.40 -19.91
CA LEU A 691 27.10 35.57 -20.32
C LEU A 691 27.36 36.99 -20.84
N GLU A 692 28.63 37.36 -20.93
CA GLU A 692 29.02 38.71 -21.33
C GLU A 692 28.76 39.03 -22.81
N ASP A 693 28.52 38.05 -23.66
CA ASP A 693 28.31 38.20 -25.10
C ASP A 693 26.83 38.29 -25.52
N GLU A 694 25.97 38.74 -24.60
CA GLU A 694 24.50 38.80 -24.76
C GLU A 694 23.83 37.44 -24.95
N THR A 695 24.57 36.34 -24.76
CA THR A 695 24.01 35.00 -24.75
C THR A 695 23.68 34.54 -23.34
N PHE A 696 22.82 33.52 -23.24
CA PHE A 696 22.55 32.86 -21.98
C PHE A 696 22.52 31.35 -22.17
N THR A 697 23.08 30.63 -21.21
CA THR A 697 23.17 29.16 -21.26
C THR A 697 22.23 28.56 -20.22
N PRO A 698 21.33 27.63 -20.59
CA PRO A 698 20.48 26.96 -19.62
C PRO A 698 21.36 26.17 -18.64
N LEU A 699 21.11 26.38 -17.35
CA LEU A 699 21.67 25.54 -16.30
C LEU A 699 20.84 24.25 -16.28
N HIS A 700 21.44 23.14 -16.71
CA HIS A 700 20.74 21.86 -16.86
C HIS A 700 20.00 21.48 -15.57
N SER A 701 18.71 21.20 -15.71
CA SER A 701 17.86 20.72 -14.62
C SER A 701 16.75 19.83 -15.15
N GLU A 702 16.53 18.69 -14.49
CA GLU A 702 15.36 17.83 -14.67
C GLU A 702 14.17 18.30 -13.82
N HIS A 703 14.37 19.31 -12.97
CA HIS A 703 13.41 19.79 -11.98
C HIS A 703 13.13 21.30 -12.10
N PHE A 704 11.94 21.72 -11.70
CA PHE A 704 11.52 23.13 -11.70
C PHE A 704 12.30 23.94 -10.65
N VAL A 705 13.04 24.96 -11.08
CA VAL A 705 13.75 25.91 -10.20
C VAL A 705 12.75 26.93 -9.66
N LYS A 706 12.57 26.95 -8.35
CA LYS A 706 11.65 27.87 -7.64
C LYS A 706 12.27 29.22 -7.33
N ALA A 707 13.55 29.23 -7.00
CA ALA A 707 14.28 30.41 -6.59
C ALA A 707 15.76 30.24 -6.93
N ILE A 708 16.45 31.37 -7.09
CA ILE A 708 17.88 31.41 -7.37
C ILE A 708 18.57 32.36 -6.40
N CYS A 709 19.82 32.07 -6.06
CA CYS A 709 20.72 33.04 -5.46
C CYS A 709 22.17 32.75 -5.83
N ALA A 710 23.05 33.73 -5.64
CA ALA A 710 24.47 33.59 -5.92
C ALA A 710 25.30 34.29 -4.84
N SER A 711 26.50 33.76 -4.60
CA SER A 711 27.48 34.31 -3.66
C SER A 711 28.86 34.13 -4.28
N ASN A 712 29.58 35.23 -4.52
CA ASN A 712 30.82 35.23 -5.29
C ASN A 712 30.65 34.59 -6.68
N ASP A 713 31.38 33.50 -6.95
CA ASP A 713 31.36 32.67 -8.16
C ASP A 713 30.59 31.36 -7.96
N THR A 714 29.78 31.26 -6.91
CA THR A 714 28.94 30.08 -6.63
C THR A 714 27.47 30.45 -6.78
N TYR A 715 26.69 29.57 -7.42
CA TYR A 715 25.25 29.71 -7.53
C TYR A 715 24.48 28.57 -6.89
N TYR A 716 23.24 28.90 -6.50
CA TYR A 716 22.34 28.01 -5.78
C TYR A 716 20.98 28.03 -6.49
N LEU A 717 20.55 26.85 -6.94
CA LEU A 717 19.27 26.60 -7.57
C LEU A 717 18.39 25.83 -6.60
N PHE A 718 17.25 26.38 -6.20
CA PHE A 718 16.34 25.75 -5.25
C PHE A 718 15.15 25.09 -5.97
N TYR A 719 14.91 23.80 -5.70
CA TYR A 719 13.92 22.96 -6.39
C TYR A 719 12.81 22.47 -5.48
N SER A 720 11.73 21.99 -6.09
CA SER A 720 10.75 21.08 -5.48
C SER A 720 11.19 19.63 -5.69
N PRO A 721 11.33 18.75 -4.66
CA PRO A 721 11.30 19.00 -3.20
C PRO A 721 12.59 19.41 -2.57
N ASN A 722 12.55 20.49 -1.76
CA ASN A 722 13.54 20.91 -0.77
C ASN A 722 14.98 20.48 -1.12
N LEU A 723 15.35 20.72 -2.37
CA LEU A 723 16.62 20.32 -2.94
C LEU A 723 17.27 21.60 -3.39
N CYS A 724 18.55 21.74 -3.13
CA CYS A 724 19.34 22.84 -3.65
C CYS A 724 20.52 22.26 -4.42
N ILE A 725 20.70 22.68 -5.67
CA ILE A 725 21.95 22.43 -6.39
C ILE A 725 22.82 23.66 -6.21
N GLN A 726 23.92 23.45 -5.51
CA GLN A 726 25.03 24.38 -5.40
C GLN A 726 26.02 24.05 -6.52
N SER A 727 26.48 25.04 -7.26
CA SER A 727 27.56 24.83 -8.23
C SER A 727 28.51 26.02 -8.27
N SER A 728 29.80 25.71 -8.31
CA SER A 728 30.91 26.61 -8.59
C SER A 728 31.67 26.12 -9.83
N ASP A 729 32.66 26.89 -10.30
CA ASP A 729 33.56 26.48 -11.40
C ASP A 729 34.29 25.15 -11.14
N THR A 730 34.38 24.72 -9.88
CA THR A 730 35.16 23.54 -9.49
C THR A 730 34.32 22.34 -9.06
N LYS A 731 33.04 22.55 -8.70
CA LYS A 731 32.22 21.50 -8.08
C LYS A 731 30.73 21.79 -8.19
N THR A 732 29.95 20.74 -8.44
CA THR A 732 28.49 20.74 -8.28
C THR A 732 28.11 19.81 -7.13
N THR A 733 27.32 20.31 -6.18
CA THR A 733 26.86 19.58 -5.00
C THR A 733 25.36 19.72 -4.81
N THR A 734 24.70 18.62 -4.51
CA THR A 734 23.28 18.60 -4.16
C THR A 734 23.14 18.67 -2.64
N ILE A 735 22.36 19.64 -2.16
CA ILE A 735 22.04 19.87 -0.75
C ILE A 735 20.58 19.51 -0.53
N GLN A 736 20.31 18.61 0.41
CA GLN A 736 18.95 18.35 0.87
C GLN A 736 18.59 19.38 1.94
N LEU A 737 17.50 20.11 1.72
CA LEU A 737 16.95 21.08 2.66
C LEU A 737 15.84 20.42 3.50
N ASP A 738 15.71 20.86 4.74
CA ASP A 738 14.64 20.48 5.66
C ASP A 738 13.48 21.49 5.65
N PHE A 739 13.59 22.57 4.88
CA PHE A 739 12.59 23.64 4.76
C PHE A 739 12.33 24.04 3.30
N ASN A 740 11.14 24.59 3.03
CA ASN A 740 10.83 25.23 1.75
C ASN A 740 11.38 26.66 1.71
N VAL A 741 12.22 26.97 0.72
CA VAL A 741 12.67 28.34 0.47
C VAL A 741 11.52 29.20 -0.04
N GLU A 742 11.21 30.28 0.68
CA GLU A 742 10.18 31.24 0.33
C GLU A 742 10.75 32.46 -0.40
N PHE A 743 11.94 32.91 0.01
CA PHE A 743 12.59 34.11 -0.51
C PHE A 743 14.11 33.96 -0.51
N THR A 744 14.77 34.52 -1.52
CA THR A 744 16.22 34.58 -1.63
C THR A 744 16.71 36.01 -1.78
N LYS A 745 17.87 36.33 -1.21
CA LYS A 745 18.58 37.58 -1.46
C LYS A 745 20.03 37.28 -1.79
N THR A 746 20.50 37.90 -2.86
CA THR A 746 21.90 37.84 -3.30
C THR A 746 22.58 39.14 -2.90
N THR A 747 23.78 39.03 -2.34
CA THR A 747 24.75 40.13 -2.17
C THR A 747 26.05 39.72 -2.85
N ASN A 748 27.03 40.61 -2.92
CA ASN A 748 28.27 40.29 -3.62
C ASN A 748 29.03 39.10 -2.99
N THR A 749 29.15 39.09 -1.66
CA THR A 749 29.93 38.09 -0.91
C THR A 749 29.07 37.03 -0.22
N LYS A 750 27.80 37.33 0.06
CA LYS A 750 26.87 36.42 0.76
C LYS A 750 25.56 36.26 0.01
N ALA A 751 24.88 35.14 0.24
CA ALA A 751 23.48 35.00 -0.13
C ALA A 751 22.66 34.50 1.05
N PHE A 752 21.36 34.72 0.98
CA PHE A 752 20.42 34.34 2.01
C PHE A 752 19.23 33.65 1.36
N ALA A 753 18.80 32.53 1.93
CA ALA A 753 17.57 31.85 1.55
C ALA A 753 16.75 31.59 2.82
N ALA A 754 15.50 32.02 2.86
CA ALA A 754 14.67 31.88 4.05
C ALA A 754 13.27 31.34 3.74
N GLY A 755 12.72 30.56 4.66
CA GLY A 755 11.34 30.07 4.63
C GLY A 755 11.06 29.11 5.77
N GLU A 756 9.78 28.91 6.12
CA GLU A 756 9.35 27.99 7.18
C GLU A 756 10.14 28.10 8.51
N GLY A 757 10.61 29.31 8.88
CA GLY A 757 11.35 29.52 10.13
C GLY A 757 12.82 29.11 10.09
N VAL A 758 13.40 28.94 8.89
CA VAL A 758 14.83 28.71 8.68
C VAL A 758 15.40 29.79 7.78
N LEU A 759 16.59 30.28 8.13
CA LEU A 759 17.45 31.16 7.34
C LEU A 759 18.73 30.39 7.03
N MET A 760 18.97 30.14 5.75
CA MET A 760 20.25 29.67 5.23
C MET A 760 21.11 30.87 4.86
N ILE A 761 22.27 31.01 5.49
CA ILE A 761 23.31 31.99 5.17
C ILE A 761 24.34 31.28 4.31
N ILE A 762 24.67 31.87 3.18
CA ILE A 762 25.55 31.31 2.15
C ILE A 762 26.74 32.25 1.97
N GLU A 763 27.96 31.72 1.97
CA GLU A 763 29.20 32.46 1.74
C GLU A 763 30.15 31.61 0.88
N GLY A 764 30.15 31.89 -0.42
CA GLY A 764 30.81 31.07 -1.44
C GLY A 764 30.23 29.66 -1.45
N GLU A 765 31.06 28.67 -1.13
CA GLU A 765 30.65 27.26 -1.04
C GLU A 765 30.14 26.84 0.35
N ASN A 766 30.30 27.69 1.36
CA ASN A 766 29.91 27.38 2.73
C ASN A 766 28.50 27.88 3.01
N TYR A 767 27.75 27.15 3.84
CA TYR A 767 26.47 27.61 4.33
C TYR A 767 26.23 27.24 5.80
N LYS A 768 25.40 28.03 6.47
CA LYS A 768 24.96 27.83 7.85
C LYS A 768 23.45 28.04 7.94
N PHE A 769 22.76 27.20 8.70
CA PHE A 769 21.34 27.39 9.01
C PHE A 769 21.16 28.08 10.36
N ILE A 770 20.26 29.05 10.40
CA ILE A 770 19.79 29.73 11.59
C ILE A 770 18.28 29.65 11.61
N ASN A 771 17.71 29.12 12.69
CA ASN A 771 16.27 29.07 12.82
C ASN A 771 15.70 30.40 13.30
N TYR A 772 14.45 30.75 13.00
CA TYR A 772 13.78 31.93 13.54
C TYR A 772 12.27 31.63 13.74
N PRO A 773 11.52 32.44 14.49
CA PRO A 773 10.14 32.13 14.81
C PRO A 773 9.28 32.37 13.58
N GLN A 774 8.46 31.40 13.22
CA GLN A 774 7.51 31.53 12.12
C GLN A 774 6.39 32.58 12.35
N ARG A 775 6.40 33.30 13.49
CA ARG A 775 5.42 34.37 13.78
C ARG A 775 5.52 35.56 12.83
N ILE A 776 6.60 35.68 12.07
CA ILE A 776 6.80 36.73 11.05
C ILE A 776 5.90 36.50 9.82
N GLY A 777 5.33 35.29 9.68
CA GLY A 777 4.55 34.91 8.52
C GLY A 777 5.44 34.62 7.32
N THR A 778 4.94 34.94 6.13
CA THR A 778 5.66 34.73 4.87
C THR A 778 6.80 35.73 4.74
N ILE A 779 8.00 35.27 4.37
CA ILE A 779 9.13 36.19 4.14
C ILE A 779 8.85 37.05 2.91
N LEU A 780 8.95 38.36 3.06
CA LEU A 780 8.76 39.35 1.98
C LEU A 780 10.07 39.95 1.53
N ASN A 781 11.04 40.07 2.44
CA ASN A 781 12.37 40.59 2.16
C ASN A 781 13.40 40.11 3.19
N ILE A 782 14.67 40.08 2.78
CA ILE A 782 15.84 39.84 3.63
C ILE A 782 16.83 40.98 3.38
N SER A 783 17.20 41.68 4.43
CA SER A 783 18.11 42.83 4.38
C SER A 783 19.31 42.58 5.28
N GLN A 784 20.53 42.62 4.72
CA GLN A 784 21.74 42.61 5.53
C GLN A 784 22.03 44.03 6.02
N VAL A 785 21.85 44.28 7.31
CA VAL A 785 22.03 45.60 7.92
C VAL A 785 23.37 45.71 8.66
N SER A 786 23.92 44.58 9.13
CA SER A 786 25.21 44.53 9.80
C SER A 786 25.97 43.26 9.44
N ASP A 787 27.27 43.21 9.79
CA ASP A 787 28.07 41.99 9.66
C ASP A 787 27.67 40.92 10.68
N GLU A 788 26.92 41.29 11.72
CA GLU A 788 26.51 40.42 12.82
C GLU A 788 25.09 39.86 12.68
N GLY A 789 24.30 40.32 11.69
CA GLY A 789 22.93 39.85 11.51
C GLY A 789 22.21 40.35 10.26
N VAL A 790 21.04 39.76 10.01
CA VAL A 790 20.12 40.17 8.94
C VAL A 790 18.75 40.52 9.51
N VAL A 791 18.06 41.46 8.85
CA VAL A 791 16.67 41.79 9.13
C VAL A 791 15.76 41.01 8.20
N LEU A 792 14.84 40.25 8.79
CA LEU A 792 13.77 39.56 8.08
C LEU A 792 12.49 40.40 8.15
N ILE A 793 11.92 40.68 6.98
CA ILE A 793 10.63 41.36 6.84
C ILE A 793 9.62 40.32 6.40
N GLY A 794 8.53 40.13 7.17
CA GLY A 794 7.48 39.18 6.82
C GLY A 794 6.08 39.76 6.91
N SER A 795 5.10 39.00 6.44
CA SER A 795 3.74 39.49 6.24
C SER A 795 2.91 39.71 7.50
N ALA A 796 3.32 39.14 8.65
CA ALA A 796 2.49 39.06 9.85
C ALA A 796 3.09 39.72 11.10
N SER A 797 4.33 40.20 11.07
CA SER A 797 4.96 40.88 12.20
C SER A 797 5.82 42.07 11.77
N ASP A 798 6.18 42.90 12.74
CA ASP A 798 7.24 43.89 12.58
C ASP A 798 8.56 43.21 12.11
N PRO A 799 9.45 43.95 11.41
CA PRO A 799 10.75 43.44 11.02
C PRO A 799 11.55 42.95 12.23
N ILE A 800 12.20 41.80 12.06
CA ILE A 800 13.02 41.20 13.12
C ILE A 800 14.48 41.10 12.70
N GLU A 801 15.39 41.37 13.62
CA GLU A 801 16.82 41.18 13.41
C GLU A 801 17.25 39.80 13.93
N VAL A 802 17.82 38.98 13.06
CA VAL A 802 18.39 37.65 13.34
C VAL A 802 19.91 37.77 13.40
N LEU A 803 20.49 37.55 14.57
CA LEU A 803 21.94 37.64 14.80
C LEU A 803 22.64 36.30 14.52
N PHE A 804 23.90 36.35 14.07
CA PHE A 804 24.68 35.17 13.69
C PHE A 804 25.27 34.36 14.87
N GLU A 805 25.32 34.92 16.10
CA GLU A 805 25.88 34.31 17.34
C GLU A 805 24.94 34.35 18.59
N GLU A 806 25.07 33.41 19.56
CA GLU A 806 24.21 33.19 20.77
C GLU A 806 24.58 34.02 22.06
N ILE A 807 23.66 34.25 23.03
CA ILE A 807 23.86 34.96 24.34
C ILE A 807 23.46 33.96 25.44
N LYS A 808 24.21 33.90 26.55
CA LYS A 808 24.02 32.92 27.64
C LYS A 808 23.09 33.45 28.76
N SER A 809 22.27 32.57 29.36
CA SER A 809 21.24 32.87 30.39
C SER A 809 21.70 32.67 31.86
N GLU A 810 21.07 33.36 32.83
CA GLU A 810 21.41 33.37 34.28
C GLU A 810 20.28 32.88 35.24
N ILE A 811 19.19 32.25 34.76
CA ILE A 811 17.97 31.95 35.57
C ILE A 811 18.05 30.58 36.34
N GLN A 812 17.54 30.51 37.58
CA GLN A 812 17.46 29.28 38.42
C GLN A 812 16.01 28.75 38.63
N PRO A 813 15.64 27.54 38.11
CA PRO A 813 14.29 26.96 38.27
C PRO A 813 14.12 26.01 39.49
N ASP A 814 12.87 25.78 39.92
CA ASP A 814 12.47 24.85 41.01
C ASP A 814 12.29 23.38 40.53
N PHE A 815 12.14 22.43 41.48
CA PHE A 815 12.06 20.99 41.18
C PHE A 815 10.83 20.60 40.36
N ASP A 816 9.67 21.21 40.61
CA ASP A 816 8.44 20.85 39.90
C ASP A 816 8.53 21.27 38.43
N LYS A 817 9.18 22.42 38.15
CA LYS A 817 9.55 22.82 36.79
C LYS A 817 10.58 21.88 36.18
N LEU A 818 11.60 21.45 36.92
CA LEU A 818 12.59 20.48 36.42
C LEU A 818 11.97 19.10 36.11
N SER A 819 11.02 18.64 36.94
CA SER A 819 10.26 17.42 36.69
C SER A 819 9.42 17.55 35.42
N LEU A 820 8.69 18.65 35.26
CA LEU A 820 7.91 18.93 34.07
C LEU A 820 8.80 19.00 32.81
N ILE A 821 9.97 19.62 32.92
CA ILE A 821 10.97 19.66 31.84
C ILE A 821 11.42 18.23 31.50
N SER A 822 11.75 17.40 32.49
CA SER A 822 12.22 16.03 32.25
C SER A 822 11.17 15.12 31.62
N THR A 823 9.87 15.39 31.82
CA THR A 823 8.78 14.63 31.19
C THR A 823 8.55 15.02 29.73
N HIS A 824 9.00 16.21 29.32
CA HIS A 824 8.70 16.77 28.00
C HIS A 824 9.91 16.87 27.07
N TYR A 825 11.12 16.78 27.60
CA TYR A 825 12.35 17.00 26.82
C TYR A 825 13.35 15.88 27.10
N LYS A 826 14.19 15.52 26.11
CA LYS A 826 15.18 14.44 26.26
C LYS A 826 16.38 14.90 27.08
N GLN A 827 17.09 13.95 27.69
CA GLN A 827 18.24 14.22 28.55
C GLN A 827 19.35 15.00 27.83
N GLU A 828 19.69 14.58 26.61
CA GLU A 828 20.74 15.17 25.77
C GLU A 828 20.48 16.65 25.45
N ASP A 829 19.21 17.05 25.44
CA ASP A 829 18.74 18.38 25.07
C ASP A 829 18.72 19.37 26.24
N ILE A 830 18.64 18.85 27.48
CA ILE A 830 18.37 19.62 28.69
C ILE A 830 19.63 19.75 29.53
N ILE A 831 20.40 18.68 29.69
CA ILE A 831 21.62 18.70 30.53
C ILE A 831 22.63 19.78 30.10
N PRO A 832 22.93 19.99 28.80
CA PRO A 832 23.86 21.03 28.38
C PRO A 832 23.39 22.47 28.66
N MET A 833 22.09 22.68 28.91
CA MET A 833 21.50 24.01 29.15
C MET A 833 21.81 24.54 30.57
N PHE A 834 22.18 23.68 31.52
CA PHE A 834 22.41 24.04 32.91
C PHE A 834 23.90 24.05 33.27
N LYS A 835 24.50 25.24 33.35
CA LYS A 835 25.89 25.42 33.82
C LYS A 835 26.07 25.19 35.33
N ALA A 836 25.01 25.31 36.13
CA ALA A 836 25.08 25.21 37.57
C ALA A 836 25.09 23.74 38.04
N THR A 837 26.18 23.33 38.70
CA THR A 837 26.42 21.97 39.22
C THR A 837 25.35 21.46 40.19
N GLN A 838 24.56 22.35 40.80
CA GLN A 838 23.57 22.00 41.83
C GLN A 838 22.27 21.34 41.30
N PHE A 839 21.88 21.59 40.04
CA PHE A 839 20.63 21.05 39.47
C PHE A 839 20.83 19.85 38.55
N LEU A 840 22.06 19.65 38.10
CA LEU A 840 22.45 18.52 37.27
C LEU A 840 22.08 17.16 37.90
N PRO A 841 22.26 16.93 39.21
CA PRO A 841 21.88 15.66 39.84
C PRO A 841 20.38 15.40 39.78
N PHE A 842 19.53 16.43 39.89
CA PHE A 842 18.08 16.28 39.77
C PHE A 842 17.67 15.81 38.38
N LEU A 843 18.22 16.42 37.34
CA LEU A 843 17.94 16.06 35.96
C LEU A 843 18.45 14.65 35.66
N GLN A 844 19.66 14.31 36.10
CA GLN A 844 20.20 12.96 35.95
C GLN A 844 19.32 11.90 36.63
N ILE A 845 18.83 12.16 37.85
CA ILE A 845 17.88 11.27 38.56
C ILE A 845 16.56 11.17 37.80
N LEU A 846 16.00 12.30 37.34
CA LEU A 846 14.73 12.34 36.60
C LEU A 846 14.81 11.59 35.27
N PHE A 847 15.95 11.64 34.59
CA PHE A 847 16.20 10.90 33.34
C PHE A 847 16.68 9.45 33.56
N GLY A 848 17.00 9.07 34.80
CA GLY A 848 17.50 7.73 35.11
C GLY A 848 18.96 7.50 34.69
N ASP A 849 19.75 8.56 34.54
CA ASP A 849 21.19 8.49 34.25
C ASP A 849 22.00 8.30 35.53
N TRP A 850 21.91 7.09 36.06
CA TRP A 850 22.58 6.71 37.31
C TRP A 850 24.10 6.58 37.17
N GLN A 851 24.61 6.35 35.95
CA GLN A 851 26.03 6.14 35.71
C GLN A 851 26.84 7.44 35.82
N ASN A 852 26.24 8.58 35.45
CA ASN A 852 26.86 9.90 35.51
C ASN A 852 26.45 10.71 36.73
N LEU A 853 25.66 10.13 37.65
CA LEU A 853 25.14 10.84 38.82
C LEU A 853 26.28 11.26 39.75
N LYS A 854 26.60 12.56 39.75
CA LYS A 854 27.53 13.16 40.72
C LYS A 854 26.71 13.74 41.87
N LEU A 855 26.84 13.14 43.05
CA LEU A 855 26.17 13.67 44.22
C LEU A 855 26.73 15.07 44.54
N PRO A 856 25.86 16.04 44.86
CA PRO A 856 26.26 17.36 45.31
C PRO A 856 26.98 17.29 46.67
N GLU A 857 27.79 18.30 46.99
CA GLU A 857 28.52 18.36 48.27
C GLU A 857 27.58 18.33 49.50
N ASP A 858 26.38 18.91 49.40
CA ASP A 858 25.31 18.77 50.40
C ASP A 858 24.10 18.01 49.81
N PRO A 859 23.94 16.70 50.09
CA PRO A 859 22.84 15.90 49.55
C PRO A 859 21.49 16.15 50.24
N LYS A 860 21.40 17.01 51.28
CA LYS A 860 20.15 17.27 52.01
C LYS A 860 19.00 17.73 51.11
N PHE A 861 19.31 18.48 50.05
CA PHE A 861 18.28 18.96 49.12
C PHE A 861 17.67 17.85 48.25
N LEU A 862 18.44 16.79 47.93
CA LEU A 862 17.94 15.61 47.22
C LEU A 862 17.03 14.79 48.15
N ILE A 863 17.44 14.65 49.41
CA ILE A 863 16.69 13.93 50.45
C ILE A 863 15.32 14.57 50.68
N ALA A 864 15.24 15.91 50.71
CA ALA A 864 14.00 16.65 50.92
C ALA A 864 12.93 16.42 49.83
N ASN A 865 13.34 15.97 48.64
CA ASN A 865 12.44 15.74 47.49
C ASN A 865 12.23 14.25 47.17
N LEU A 866 12.74 13.32 47.98
CA LEU A 866 12.63 11.85 47.76
C LEU A 866 11.18 11.37 47.57
N ASN A 867 10.23 11.99 48.26
CA ASN A 867 8.81 11.68 48.17
C ASN A 867 8.13 12.13 46.87
N LYS A 868 8.79 13.00 46.08
CA LYS A 868 8.29 13.46 44.78
C LYS A 868 8.70 12.56 43.61
N PHE A 869 9.65 11.64 43.83
CA PHE A 869 10.06 10.67 42.81
C PHE A 869 9.16 9.42 42.82
N ASP A 870 9.03 8.76 41.67
CA ASP A 870 8.40 7.44 41.61
C ASP A 870 9.20 6.40 42.41
N GLU A 871 8.54 5.31 42.81
CA GLU A 871 9.13 4.30 43.71
C GLU A 871 10.42 3.68 43.16
N ASN A 872 10.62 3.60 41.83
CA ASN A 872 11.85 3.05 41.23
C ASN A 872 13.00 4.06 41.33
N LYS A 873 12.77 5.30 40.92
CA LYS A 873 13.79 6.36 40.99
C LYS A 873 14.15 6.69 42.43
N ALA A 874 13.18 6.69 43.34
CA ALA A 874 13.42 6.84 44.77
C ALA A 874 14.29 5.71 45.33
N ALA A 875 14.06 4.45 44.94
CA ALA A 875 14.88 3.32 45.37
C ALA A 875 16.33 3.45 44.88
N SER A 876 16.54 3.80 43.61
CA SER A 876 17.87 4.01 43.03
C SER A 876 18.61 5.21 43.65
N LEU A 877 17.91 6.28 44.02
CA LEU A 877 18.51 7.40 44.74
C LEU A 877 18.93 6.99 46.16
N ILE A 878 18.12 6.19 46.87
CA ILE A 878 18.46 5.67 48.20
C ILE A 878 19.72 4.78 48.10
N HIS A 879 19.84 3.94 47.05
CA HIS A 879 21.06 3.17 46.77
C HIS A 879 22.29 4.07 46.68
N ALA A 880 22.24 5.10 45.82
CA ALA A 880 23.35 6.01 45.58
C ALA A 880 23.77 6.77 46.86
N LEU A 881 22.80 7.19 47.67
CA LEU A 881 23.07 7.85 48.96
C LEU A 881 23.72 6.90 49.98
N LEU A 882 23.27 5.64 50.06
CA LEU A 882 23.88 4.64 50.94
C LEU A 882 25.29 4.25 50.50
N ALA A 883 25.52 4.09 49.19
CA ALA A 883 26.83 3.84 48.61
C ALA A 883 27.82 4.98 48.92
N ALA A 884 27.33 6.22 48.93
CA ALA A 884 28.09 7.41 49.31
C ALA A 884 28.19 7.63 50.85
N LYS A 885 27.70 6.70 51.67
CA LYS A 885 27.70 6.76 53.14
C LYS A 885 26.98 7.99 53.72
N VAL A 886 25.94 8.48 53.04
CA VAL A 886 25.09 9.56 53.54
C VAL A 886 24.08 9.00 54.54
N PRO A 887 23.98 9.56 55.77
CA PRO A 887 23.00 9.09 56.76
C PRO A 887 21.57 9.38 56.30
N LEU A 888 20.69 8.38 56.42
CA LEU A 888 19.28 8.45 56.03
C LEU A 888 18.36 8.39 57.26
N ASP A 889 17.29 9.18 57.24
CA ASP A 889 16.28 9.19 58.30
C ASP A 889 15.40 7.93 58.29
N ASP A 890 14.97 7.51 59.49
CA ASP A 890 14.10 6.33 59.71
C ASP A 890 12.81 6.36 58.90
N LYS A 891 12.25 7.55 58.65
CA LYS A 891 11.06 7.73 57.80
C LYS A 891 11.32 7.26 56.37
N ILE A 892 12.50 7.54 55.82
CA ILE A 892 12.89 7.14 54.46
C ILE A 892 13.12 5.63 54.42
N ILE A 893 13.78 5.07 55.43
CA ILE A 893 14.01 3.62 55.54
C ILE A 893 12.70 2.83 55.68
N SER A 894 11.69 3.39 56.35
CA SER A 894 10.38 2.74 56.50
C SER A 894 9.51 2.75 55.22
N SER A 895 9.95 3.45 54.17
CA SER A 895 9.22 3.64 52.91
C SER A 895 9.17 2.39 52.04
N LYS A 896 8.23 2.35 51.07
CA LYS A 896 8.17 1.28 50.08
C LYS A 896 9.41 1.25 49.16
N ALA A 897 9.95 2.43 48.82
CA ALA A 897 11.15 2.55 47.99
C ALA A 897 12.38 1.92 48.65
N ALA A 898 12.58 2.12 49.95
CA ALA A 898 13.66 1.49 50.70
C ALA A 898 13.51 -0.04 50.81
N ARG A 899 12.28 -0.57 50.90
CA ARG A 899 12.04 -2.02 50.83
C ARG A 899 12.33 -2.59 49.45
N LYS A 900 11.98 -1.84 48.40
CA LYS A 900 12.24 -2.21 47.01
C LYS A 900 13.74 -2.21 46.71
N LEU A 901 14.48 -1.26 47.28
CA LEU A 901 15.93 -1.22 47.23
C LEU A 901 16.56 -2.53 47.70
N LEU A 902 16.15 -3.05 48.87
CA LEU A 902 16.70 -4.30 49.41
C LEU A 902 16.49 -5.52 48.50
N LEU A 903 15.42 -5.52 47.70
CA LEU A 903 15.19 -6.58 46.72
C LEU A 903 16.16 -6.49 45.55
N TRP A 904 16.58 -5.28 45.19
CA TRP A 904 17.49 -5.02 44.07
C TRP A 904 18.96 -5.09 44.49
N ASN A 905 19.30 -4.58 45.67
CA ASN A 905 20.65 -4.50 46.22
C ASN A 905 20.65 -4.97 47.68
N PRO A 906 20.68 -6.30 47.93
CA PRO A 906 20.62 -6.85 49.29
C PRO A 906 21.78 -6.40 50.19
N ASP A 907 22.94 -6.09 49.59
CA ASP A 907 24.14 -5.67 50.33
C ASP A 907 24.01 -4.31 51.00
N ASP A 908 23.12 -3.44 50.53
CA ASP A 908 22.89 -2.11 51.14
C ASP A 908 22.37 -2.21 52.57
N ILE A 909 21.81 -3.37 52.95
CA ILE A 909 21.37 -3.63 54.32
C ILE A 909 22.50 -3.52 55.34
N LYS A 910 23.75 -3.76 54.93
CA LYS A 910 24.96 -3.66 55.77
C LYS A 910 25.27 -2.22 56.15
N SER A 911 24.79 -1.26 55.37
CA SER A 911 24.98 0.18 55.61
C SER A 911 23.95 0.76 56.59
N LEU A 912 22.96 -0.03 57.02
CA LEU A 912 21.89 0.38 57.94
C LEU A 912 22.17 -0.10 59.37
N THR A 913 21.69 0.67 60.35
CA THR A 913 21.75 0.25 61.76
C THR A 913 20.76 -0.89 62.04
N PRO A 914 20.97 -1.72 63.08
CA PRO A 914 20.06 -2.81 63.42
C PRO A 914 18.60 -2.37 63.66
N GLU A 915 18.38 -1.17 64.22
CA GLU A 915 17.03 -0.64 64.41
C GLU A 915 16.39 -0.21 63.08
N GLN A 916 17.16 0.36 62.16
CA GLN A 916 16.69 0.72 60.82
C GLN A 916 16.32 -0.51 59.98
N VAL A 917 17.07 -1.61 60.12
CA VAL A 917 16.73 -2.88 59.45
C VAL A 917 15.35 -3.40 59.87
N LYS A 918 14.97 -3.24 61.15
CA LYS A 918 13.63 -3.65 61.62
C LYS A 918 12.50 -2.86 60.96
N LEU A 919 12.73 -1.60 60.59
CA LEU A 919 11.72 -0.74 59.94
C LEU A 919 11.38 -1.18 58.51
N LEU A 920 12.24 -1.97 57.88
CA LEU A 920 12.03 -2.50 56.53
C LEU A 920 10.98 -3.62 56.50
N ILE A 921 10.66 -4.25 57.63
CA ILE A 921 9.64 -5.30 57.70
C ILE A 921 8.23 -4.66 57.72
N PRO A 922 7.35 -4.93 56.73
CA PRO A 922 6.01 -4.37 56.70
C PRO A 922 5.17 -4.90 57.87
N ARG A 923 4.50 -3.99 58.61
CA ARG A 923 3.57 -4.36 59.67
C ARG A 923 2.42 -5.22 59.11
N ARG A 924 2.10 -6.35 59.75
CA ARG A 924 1.00 -7.26 59.35
C ARG A 924 -0.31 -6.49 59.20
N ARG A 925 -0.89 -6.47 57.99
CA ARG A 925 -2.25 -5.98 57.73
C ARG A 925 -3.25 -7.11 57.94
N THR A 926 -4.18 -6.95 58.88
CA THR A 926 -5.37 -7.79 59.02
C THR A 926 -6.27 -7.59 57.80
N LYS A 927 -6.42 -8.62 56.94
CA LYS A 927 -7.31 -8.59 55.76
C LYS A 927 -8.77 -8.73 56.20
N LYS A 928 -9.60 -7.75 55.83
CA LYS A 928 -11.05 -7.94 55.63
C LYS A 928 -11.28 -8.25 54.15
N TYR A 929 -11.96 -9.35 53.86
CA TYR A 929 -12.45 -9.74 52.53
C TYR A 929 -13.93 -9.36 52.43
N GLU A 930 -14.31 -8.47 51.51
CA GLU A 930 -15.66 -8.30 50.95
C GLU A 930 -15.44 -7.80 49.51
N GLY A 931 -15.59 -8.65 48.49
CA GLY A 931 -16.75 -8.64 47.59
C GLY A 931 -16.28 -8.22 46.18
N ILE A 932 -16.76 -8.90 45.13
CA ILE A 932 -16.42 -8.83 43.69
C ILE A 932 -15.50 -9.96 43.20
N ASP A 933 -16.10 -10.92 42.48
CA ASP A 933 -15.46 -12.06 41.82
C ASP A 933 -14.60 -11.62 40.62
N SER A 934 -13.53 -12.37 40.38
CA SER A 934 -12.58 -12.28 39.28
C SER A 934 -13.21 -12.22 37.88
N VAL A 935 -14.41 -12.78 37.70
CA VAL A 935 -15.19 -12.73 36.44
C VAL A 935 -15.72 -11.32 36.16
N THR A 936 -16.16 -10.61 37.21
CA THR A 936 -16.64 -9.22 37.12
C THR A 936 -15.48 -8.29 36.78
N ILE A 937 -14.30 -8.52 37.34
CA ILE A 937 -13.08 -7.75 37.02
C ILE A 937 -12.68 -7.93 35.55
N LYS A 938 -12.86 -9.14 34.97
CA LYS A 938 -12.54 -9.41 33.55
C LYS A 938 -13.53 -8.79 32.56
N LEU A 939 -14.82 -8.68 32.92
CA LEU A 939 -15.82 -8.02 32.07
C LEU A 939 -15.68 -6.49 32.05
N LEU A 940 -14.94 -5.92 33.02
CA LEU A 940 -14.82 -4.48 33.26
C LEU A 940 -13.43 -3.90 32.89
N GLN A 941 -12.55 -4.64 32.22
CA GLN A 941 -11.23 -4.12 31.85
C GLN A 941 -11.32 -3.10 30.69
N ASN A 942 -10.50 -2.04 30.80
CA ASN A 942 -10.30 -1.01 29.78
C ASN A 942 -9.72 -1.61 28.49
N SER A 943 -10.31 -1.31 27.32
CA SER A 943 -9.61 -1.40 26.04
C SER A 943 -9.13 -0.01 25.59
N THR A 944 -8.00 0.01 24.90
CA THR A 944 -7.20 1.20 24.55
C THR A 944 -7.42 1.71 23.12
N ASP A 945 -8.61 1.51 22.56
CA ASP A 945 -8.86 1.90 21.16
C ASP A 945 -9.57 3.25 21.07
N CYS A 946 -8.99 4.16 20.28
CA CYS A 946 -9.58 5.45 19.93
C CYS A 946 -10.84 5.26 19.08
N VAL A 947 -11.96 5.87 19.50
CA VAL A 947 -13.23 5.86 18.75
C VAL A 947 -13.35 7.13 17.92
N VAL A 948 -13.52 6.99 16.60
CA VAL A 948 -13.78 8.10 15.67
C VAL A 948 -15.27 8.42 15.65
N ILE A 949 -15.64 9.68 15.96
CA ILE A 949 -17.04 10.14 15.98
C ILE A 949 -17.36 10.88 14.68
N PRO A 950 -18.44 10.55 13.96
CA PRO A 950 -18.93 11.35 12.84
C PRO A 950 -19.34 12.76 13.27
N SER A 951 -18.96 13.79 12.51
CA SER A 951 -19.15 15.21 12.86
C SER A 951 -20.61 15.62 13.11
N HIS A 952 -21.60 14.91 12.55
CA HIS A 952 -23.02 15.21 12.75
C HIS A 952 -23.55 14.90 14.17
N TYR A 953 -22.81 14.14 14.99
CA TYR A 953 -23.12 13.94 16.41
C TYR A 953 -22.58 15.07 17.31
N VAL A 954 -21.75 15.96 16.77
CA VAL A 954 -21.19 17.13 17.46
C VAL A 954 -21.95 18.36 16.99
N VAL A 955 -23.20 18.50 17.44
CA VAL A 955 -23.95 19.76 17.30
C VAL A 955 -23.65 20.60 18.54
N ASP A 956 -23.24 21.85 18.29
CA ASP A 956 -22.77 22.80 19.31
C ASP A 956 -23.62 22.73 20.58
N SER A 957 -22.95 22.41 21.70
CA SER A 957 -23.41 22.38 23.11
C SER A 957 -23.99 21.08 23.71
N THR A 958 -24.19 19.99 22.97
CA THR A 958 -24.66 18.72 23.58
C THR A 958 -23.50 17.79 23.97
N ARG A 959 -23.38 17.46 25.26
CA ARG A 959 -22.39 16.47 25.73
C ARG A 959 -22.77 15.08 25.23
N VAL A 960 -21.93 14.46 24.41
CA VAL A 960 -22.09 13.06 23.98
C VAL A 960 -21.15 12.16 24.76
N SER A 961 -21.62 10.97 25.14
CA SER A 961 -20.79 9.96 25.80
C SER A 961 -20.34 8.91 24.79
N THR A 962 -19.04 8.63 24.75
CA THR A 962 -18.44 7.63 23.87
C THR A 962 -17.91 6.43 24.64
N PHE A 963 -18.06 5.25 24.04
CA PHE A 963 -17.68 3.98 24.64
C PHE A 963 -16.72 3.22 23.74
N SER A 964 -15.77 2.46 24.30
CA SER A 964 -14.80 1.69 23.50
C SER A 964 -15.43 0.60 22.62
N CYS A 965 -16.71 0.25 22.85
CA CYS A 965 -17.49 -0.60 21.94
C CYS A 965 -17.98 0.12 20.67
N GLY A 966 -17.52 1.35 20.39
CA GLY A 966 -17.85 2.14 19.20
C GLY A 966 -19.23 2.82 19.22
N HIS A 967 -19.98 2.70 20.32
CA HIS A 967 -21.27 3.37 20.45
C HIS A 967 -21.09 4.79 21.00
N VAL A 968 -21.90 5.71 20.48
CA VAL A 968 -22.07 7.07 20.99
C VAL A 968 -23.50 7.18 21.50
N MET A 969 -23.69 7.76 22.69
CA MET A 969 -25.02 7.98 23.26
C MET A 969 -25.19 9.44 23.65
N LEU A 970 -26.37 9.99 23.34
CA LEU A 970 -26.82 11.26 23.90
C LEU A 970 -27.11 11.10 25.41
N PRO A 971 -27.10 12.19 26.20
CA PRO A 971 -27.34 12.12 27.64
C PRO A 971 -28.61 11.37 28.01
N ASP A 972 -29.73 11.69 27.35
CA ASP A 972 -31.03 11.05 27.59
C ASP A 972 -31.02 9.55 27.24
N GLU A 973 -30.30 9.18 26.17
CA GLU A 973 -30.14 7.78 25.76
C GLU A 973 -29.26 6.99 26.71
N LEU A 974 -28.20 7.63 27.24
CA LEU A 974 -27.32 7.04 28.23
C LEU A 974 -28.06 6.79 29.54
N GLU A 975 -28.83 7.78 30.01
CA GLU A 975 -29.62 7.66 31.23
C GLU A 975 -30.66 6.55 31.10
N LEU A 976 -31.43 6.52 30.00
CA LEU A 976 -32.41 5.48 29.73
C LEU A 976 -31.76 4.09 29.60
N SER A 977 -30.64 3.98 28.88
CA SER A 977 -29.96 2.69 28.70
C SER A 977 -29.32 2.19 29.99
N THR A 978 -28.82 3.08 30.84
CA THR A 978 -28.27 2.74 32.17
C THR A 978 -29.40 2.25 33.07
N LYS A 979 -30.55 2.93 33.08
CA LYS A 979 -31.73 2.50 33.84
C LYS A 979 -32.19 1.11 33.42
N ASN A 980 -32.30 0.85 32.12
CA ASN A 980 -32.69 -0.46 31.57
C ASN A 980 -31.70 -1.58 31.94
N LEU A 981 -30.40 -1.29 31.93
CA LEU A 981 -29.38 -2.24 32.39
C LEU A 981 -29.54 -2.54 33.88
N CYS A 982 -29.80 -1.53 34.70
CA CYS A 982 -29.94 -1.69 36.15
C CYS A 982 -31.21 -2.45 36.52
N GLU A 983 -32.32 -2.19 35.83
CA GLU A 983 -33.57 -2.96 35.96
C GLU A 983 -33.34 -4.43 35.57
N PHE A 984 -32.72 -4.68 34.41
CA PHE A 984 -32.36 -6.03 33.98
C PHE A 984 -31.47 -6.77 35.00
N CYS A 985 -30.47 -6.08 35.57
CA CYS A 985 -29.60 -6.66 36.59
C CYS A 985 -30.38 -7.01 37.87
N LYS A 986 -31.26 -6.12 38.34
CA LYS A 986 -32.11 -6.36 39.53
C LYS A 986 -33.07 -7.53 39.30
N GLU A 987 -33.70 -7.62 38.12
CA GLU A 987 -34.59 -8.72 37.74
C GLU A 987 -33.90 -10.09 37.69
N ASN A 988 -32.59 -10.11 37.46
CA ASN A 988 -31.80 -11.34 37.36
C ASN A 988 -30.87 -11.57 38.58
N GLY A 989 -31.09 -10.87 39.70
CA GLY A 989 -30.36 -11.07 40.96
C GLY A 989 -28.90 -10.58 40.97
N LEU A 990 -28.55 -9.63 40.09
CA LEU A 990 -27.21 -9.05 39.94
C LEU A 990 -27.10 -7.66 40.60
N ASP A 991 -27.51 -7.57 41.88
CA ASP A 991 -27.70 -6.28 42.58
C ASP A 991 -26.42 -5.45 42.73
N GLU A 992 -25.27 -6.09 42.93
CA GLU A 992 -23.98 -5.40 43.01
C GLU A 992 -23.57 -4.77 41.68
N ILE A 993 -23.88 -5.44 40.55
CA ILE A 993 -23.62 -4.92 39.20
C ILE A 993 -24.55 -3.77 38.87
N ALA A 994 -25.82 -3.84 39.31
CA ALA A 994 -26.78 -2.74 39.17
C ALA A 994 -26.29 -1.48 39.91
N LYS A 995 -25.91 -1.64 41.19
CA LYS A 995 -25.40 -0.54 42.01
C LYS A 995 -24.10 0.05 41.46
N PHE A 996 -23.20 -0.80 40.98
CA PHE A 996 -21.96 -0.35 40.34
C PHE A 996 -22.21 0.38 39.02
N SER A 997 -23.12 -0.10 38.17
CA SER A 997 -23.47 0.53 36.88
C SER A 997 -24.11 1.91 37.06
N GLU A 998 -25.01 2.06 38.04
CA GLU A 998 -25.59 3.37 38.42
C GLU A 998 -24.49 4.37 38.83
N THR A 999 -23.45 3.89 39.52
CA THR A 999 -22.36 4.76 40.01
C THR A 999 -21.34 5.08 38.92
N GLN A 1000 -21.01 4.12 38.06
CA GLN A 1000 -19.97 4.27 37.05
C GLN A 1000 -20.41 5.17 35.89
N TYR A 1001 -21.57 4.90 35.26
CA TYR A 1001 -22.02 5.66 34.09
C TYR A 1001 -22.45 7.11 34.42
N ALA A 1002 -22.49 7.47 35.71
CA ALA A 1002 -22.66 8.84 36.17
C ALA A 1002 -21.34 9.65 36.23
N LEU A 1003 -20.18 8.96 36.18
CA LEU A 1003 -18.87 9.61 36.21
C LEU A 1003 -18.45 10.03 34.78
N PRO A 1004 -17.75 11.16 34.61
CA PRO A 1004 -17.25 11.61 33.31
C PRO A 1004 -15.99 10.82 32.91
N LEU A 1005 -16.10 9.50 32.83
CA LEU A 1005 -15.02 8.57 32.45
C LEU A 1005 -15.39 7.85 31.16
N ILE A 1006 -14.39 7.51 30.33
CA ILE A 1006 -14.61 6.69 29.12
C ILE A 1006 -14.75 5.23 29.57
N HIS A 1007 -15.94 4.67 29.44
CA HIS A 1007 -16.21 3.27 29.81
C HIS A 1007 -15.94 2.32 28.62
N ALA A 1008 -15.44 1.12 28.92
CA ALA A 1008 -15.09 0.12 27.90
C ALA A 1008 -16.30 -0.38 27.07
N GLN A 1009 -17.50 -0.41 27.66
CA GLN A 1009 -18.73 -0.86 26.98
C GLN A 1009 -19.88 0.09 27.31
N CYS A 1010 -20.76 0.35 26.34
CA CYS A 1010 -22.00 1.08 26.58
C CYS A 1010 -23.00 0.19 27.35
N PRO A 1011 -23.96 0.78 28.09
CA PRO A 1011 -24.93 0.01 28.88
C PRO A 1011 -25.70 -1.03 28.06
N ARG A 1012 -26.02 -0.74 26.79
CA ARG A 1012 -26.74 -1.67 25.88
C ARG A 1012 -25.91 -2.90 25.53
N CYS A 1013 -24.61 -2.72 25.24
CA CYS A 1013 -23.71 -3.83 24.93
C CYS A 1013 -23.47 -4.70 26.16
N LEU A 1014 -23.29 -4.08 27.32
CA LEU A 1014 -23.13 -4.79 28.59
C LEU A 1014 -24.39 -5.61 28.91
N GLN A 1015 -25.57 -5.01 28.75
CA GLN A 1015 -26.85 -5.70 28.93
C GLN A 1015 -27.00 -6.91 27.98
N ARG A 1016 -26.70 -6.76 26.69
CA ARG A 1016 -26.73 -7.89 25.71
C ARG A 1016 -25.78 -9.02 26.08
N ASN A 1017 -24.58 -8.70 26.55
CA ASN A 1017 -23.60 -9.70 26.96
C ASN A 1017 -24.07 -10.43 28.22
N LEU A 1018 -24.63 -9.72 29.19
CA LEU A 1018 -25.23 -10.33 30.38
C LEU A 1018 -26.45 -11.20 30.00
N GLN A 1019 -27.30 -10.76 29.08
CA GLN A 1019 -28.42 -11.55 28.56
C GLN A 1019 -27.96 -12.87 27.92
N ARG A 1020 -26.91 -12.86 27.09
CA ARG A 1020 -26.35 -14.09 26.51
C ARG A 1020 -25.87 -15.07 27.59
N LYS A 1021 -25.14 -14.57 28.59
CA LYS A 1021 -24.61 -15.41 29.67
C LYS A 1021 -25.68 -15.96 30.61
N VAL A 1022 -26.70 -15.17 30.93
CA VAL A 1022 -27.85 -15.63 31.72
C VAL A 1022 -28.67 -16.66 30.93
N GLY A 1023 -28.72 -16.54 29.60
CA GLY A 1023 -29.34 -17.53 28.71
C GLY A 1023 -28.56 -18.84 28.57
N GLU A 1024 -27.23 -18.82 28.72
CA GLU A 1024 -26.39 -20.03 28.72
C GLU A 1024 -26.40 -20.79 30.06
N GLN A 1025 -26.82 -20.13 31.15
CA GLN A 1025 -26.93 -20.72 32.49
C GLN A 1025 -28.32 -21.25 32.85
N LYS A 1026 -29.34 -20.97 32.02
CA LYS A 1026 -30.66 -21.60 32.07
C LYS A 1026 -30.72 -22.74 31.08
#